data_AF-A0AA86RR41-F1
#
_entry.id   AF-A0AA86RR41-F1
#
_cell.length_a   1.000
_cell.length_b   1.000
_cell.length_c   1.000
_cell.angle_alpha   90.00
_cell.angle_beta   90.00
_cell.angle_gamma   90.00
#
_symmetry.space_group_name_H-M   'P 1'
#
loop_
_entity.id
_entity.type
_entity.pdbx_description
1 polymer ?
#
loop_
_entity_poly.entity_id
_entity_poly.type
_entity_poly.pdbx_seq_one_letter_code
_entity_poly.pdbx_strand_id
1 'polypeptide(L)'
;MAKSKALDCTFIVRSDGRFQFTIDSRLTDSGCLGPPFRVLFLYIYVVLDSLISLHSAPFITRHKKVFGPKIQHQCKMVVAEFGSGGLRGMKSFSYHVITGRWFMLFASLLIMSVAGATYMFGIYSNEVKTSLGYDQSTLNLLSFFKDLGGNVGVISGLVNEITPPWVVLSIGVLMNFFGYFMIWLAVSGRTAKPQVWQMCLYICIGANSQTFANTGALVTCVKNFPGSRGSLLGLLKGYVGLSGAIMTQLYHALYGDHNPQALILLIAWLPAAVSFLFLPTIRIFNTVHQPRNNRVYYHLLYISLCLAGFLMVLIVVQNKLSFSMIEYRVDGLVVFSFLLLPLAVVFREEVNHLKTQGLIDSAPELKVVTEVIPPPNVEQELPTTTSSEEKFSCFRNILNPPKRGEDYTILQALFSIDMLILFVATTFGTGGTLTAIDNLGQIGNALGYPSKSTTTFVSLVSIWNYLGRVAAGYASEIFLTKYKVPRPYMVTLVLLISCVGHILIALGIPNSLYLASVIIGFCFGAQWPLMFAIISEIFGLKYYSTLYNLGAAASPVGSYILNVKVAGVLYDKEALKQLKAKGLTREAGKDLTCVGVQCYRMAFIIITASTLVGCLAALILSLRTRKFYKGDIYRKFRTEHETTENEMEITETKTEVNAVNG
;
A
#
# COMPACT_ATOMS: atom_id res chain seq x y z
N MET A 1 -16.46 -30.82 -40.67
CA MET A 1 -15.66 -29.71 -41.23
C MET A 1 -16.32 -28.38 -40.84
N ALA A 2 -15.85 -27.73 -39.78
CA ALA A 2 -16.29 -26.38 -39.42
C ALA A 2 -15.10 -25.43 -39.60
N LYS A 3 -15.23 -24.48 -40.54
CA LYS A 3 -14.20 -23.48 -40.84
C LYS A 3 -14.08 -22.48 -39.69
N SER A 4 -12.86 -22.32 -39.16
CA SER A 4 -12.48 -21.19 -38.31
C SER A 4 -12.70 -19.89 -39.09
N LYS A 5 -13.51 -18.96 -38.54
CA LYS A 5 -13.55 -17.57 -38.99
C LYS A 5 -12.67 -16.76 -38.04
N ALA A 6 -11.53 -16.28 -38.53
CA ALA A 6 -10.68 -15.34 -37.81
C ALA A 6 -11.38 -13.98 -37.70
N LEU A 7 -11.20 -13.31 -36.56
CA LEU A 7 -11.52 -11.89 -36.40
C LEU A 7 -10.43 -11.09 -37.14
N ASP A 8 -10.77 -10.41 -38.23
CA ASP A 8 -9.89 -9.42 -38.85
C ASP A 8 -10.11 -8.06 -38.16
N CYS A 9 -9.12 -7.62 -37.38
CA CYS A 9 -9.05 -6.27 -36.83
C CYS A 9 -7.91 -5.51 -37.51
N THR A 10 -8.23 -4.46 -38.25
CA THR A 10 -7.22 -3.67 -38.97
C THR A 10 -6.85 -2.42 -38.18
N PHE A 11 -5.57 -2.29 -37.84
CA PHE A 11 -4.99 -1.10 -37.23
C PHE A 11 -4.55 -0.12 -38.31
N ILE A 12 -5.11 1.09 -38.35
CA ILE A 12 -4.67 2.14 -39.28
C ILE A 12 -4.16 3.34 -38.47
N VAL A 13 -2.88 3.66 -38.65
CA VAL A 13 -2.26 4.89 -38.14
C VAL A 13 -2.41 5.95 -39.21
N ARG A 14 -3.16 7.03 -38.91
CA ARG A 14 -3.28 8.18 -39.82
C ARG A 14 -2.02 9.05 -39.74
N SER A 15 -1.72 9.73 -40.84
CA SER A 15 -0.55 10.62 -40.99
C SER A 15 -0.54 11.82 -40.04
N ASP A 16 -1.64 12.08 -39.32
CA ASP A 16 -1.76 13.09 -38.27
C ASP A 16 -1.50 12.55 -36.85
N GLY A 17 -1.07 11.29 -36.71
CA GLY A 17 -0.70 10.67 -35.44
C GLY A 17 -1.88 10.19 -34.59
N ARG A 18 -3.10 10.18 -35.13
CA ARG A 18 -4.27 9.60 -34.46
C ARG A 18 -4.47 8.13 -34.83
N PHE A 19 -4.77 7.31 -33.82
CA PHE A 19 -5.10 5.89 -33.99
C PHE A 19 -6.58 5.76 -34.33
N GLN A 20 -6.90 5.05 -35.42
CA GLN A 20 -8.28 4.71 -35.74
C GLN A 20 -8.43 3.19 -35.75
N PHE A 21 -9.28 2.68 -34.85
CA PHE A 21 -9.62 1.27 -34.73
C PHE A 21 -10.98 1.04 -35.42
N THR A 22 -11.01 0.19 -36.44
CA THR A 22 -12.25 -0.13 -37.16
C THR A 22 -12.51 -1.63 -37.04
N ILE A 23 -13.66 -2.02 -36.50
CA ILE A 23 -14.15 -3.40 -36.49
C ILE A 23 -15.17 -3.52 -37.63
N ASP A 24 -15.04 -4.50 -38.51
CA ASP A 24 -16.04 -4.77 -39.56
C ASP A 24 -17.36 -5.15 -38.89
N SER A 25 -18.40 -4.33 -39.09
CA SER A 25 -19.68 -4.38 -38.37
C SER A 25 -20.61 -5.50 -38.83
N ARG A 26 -20.11 -6.52 -39.53
CA ARG A 26 -20.92 -7.66 -40.01
C ARG A 26 -21.14 -8.78 -38.98
N LEU A 27 -20.77 -8.58 -37.71
CA LEU A 27 -20.92 -9.56 -36.63
C LEU A 27 -21.78 -9.08 -35.44
N THR A 28 -22.38 -7.89 -35.51
CA THR A 28 -23.27 -7.39 -34.45
C THR A 28 -24.69 -7.99 -34.47
N ASP A 29 -25.07 -8.71 -35.53
CA ASP A 29 -26.41 -9.31 -35.68
C ASP A 29 -26.50 -10.81 -35.35
N SER A 30 -25.38 -11.49 -35.10
CA SER A 30 -25.41 -12.87 -34.60
C SER A 30 -25.31 -12.87 -33.07
N GLY A 31 -26.41 -13.22 -32.40
CA GLY A 31 -26.61 -13.19 -30.94
C GLY A 31 -25.72 -14.13 -30.11
N CYS A 32 -24.39 -14.06 -30.26
CA CYS A 32 -23.40 -14.86 -29.56
C CYS A 32 -22.84 -14.22 -28.27
N LEU A 33 -23.18 -12.96 -27.96
CA LEU A 33 -22.74 -12.28 -26.74
C LEU A 33 -23.95 -11.88 -25.89
N GLY A 34 -24.11 -12.56 -24.75
CA GLY A 34 -25.16 -12.26 -23.77
C GLY A 34 -25.03 -10.84 -23.17
N PRO A 35 -26.09 -10.34 -22.50
CA PRO A 35 -26.12 -9.00 -21.91
C PRO A 35 -24.92 -8.63 -21.00
N PRO A 36 -24.34 -9.52 -20.16
CA PRO A 36 -23.19 -9.12 -19.33
C PRO A 36 -21.93 -8.80 -20.16
N PHE A 37 -21.73 -9.48 -21.29
CA PHE A 37 -20.57 -9.23 -22.17
C PHE A 37 -20.66 -7.89 -22.89
N ARG A 38 -21.86 -7.47 -23.30
CA ARG A 38 -22.05 -6.16 -23.95
C ARG A 38 -21.72 -5.01 -22.99
N VAL A 39 -22.10 -5.14 -21.72
CA VAL A 39 -21.83 -4.12 -20.69
C VAL A 39 -20.33 -4.08 -20.34
N LEU A 40 -19.69 -5.23 -20.17
CA LEU A 40 -18.26 -5.33 -19.87
C LEU A 40 -17.40 -4.77 -21.02
N PHE A 41 -17.73 -5.08 -22.28
CA PHE A 41 -17.00 -4.56 -23.44
C PHE A 41 -17.20 -3.06 -23.64
N LEU A 42 -18.43 -2.54 -23.47
CA LEU A 42 -18.67 -1.10 -23.49
C LEU A 42 -17.91 -0.40 -22.36
N TYR A 43 -17.84 -1.01 -21.17
CA TYR A 43 -17.14 -0.41 -20.03
C TYR A 43 -15.62 -0.39 -20.23
N ILE A 44 -15.03 -1.50 -20.70
CA ILE A 44 -13.61 -1.57 -21.08
C ILE A 44 -13.28 -0.55 -22.18
N TYR A 45 -14.15 -0.43 -23.19
CA TYR A 45 -14.02 0.56 -24.26
C TYR A 45 -14.06 1.99 -23.71
N VAL A 46 -15.04 2.34 -22.87
CA VAL A 46 -15.18 3.68 -22.28
C VAL A 46 -13.99 4.01 -21.36
N VAL A 47 -13.48 3.04 -20.60
CA VAL A 47 -12.32 3.24 -19.70
C VAL A 47 -11.03 3.43 -20.51
N LEU A 48 -10.81 2.63 -21.55
CA LEU A 48 -9.65 2.76 -22.45
C LEU A 48 -9.70 4.07 -23.25
N ASP A 49 -10.87 4.46 -23.76
CA ASP A 49 -11.07 5.70 -24.51
C ASP A 49 -10.89 6.94 -23.61
N SER A 50 -11.32 6.85 -22.34
CA SER A 50 -11.07 7.89 -21.32
C SER A 50 -9.58 8.01 -20.98
N LEU A 51 -8.83 6.90 -20.94
CA LEU A 51 -7.38 6.88 -20.73
C LEU A 51 -6.62 7.50 -21.91
N ILE A 52 -7.08 7.27 -23.13
CA ILE A 52 -6.50 7.84 -24.37
C ILE A 52 -6.83 9.34 -24.49
N SER A 53 -8.06 9.75 -24.12
CA SER A 53 -8.49 11.16 -24.12
C SER A 53 -7.79 12.01 -23.05
N LEU A 54 -7.46 11.47 -21.87
CA LEU A 54 -6.65 12.20 -20.87
C LEU A 54 -5.21 12.48 -21.34
N HIS A 55 -4.70 11.73 -22.33
CA HIS A 55 -3.36 11.91 -22.87
C HIS A 55 -3.26 12.99 -23.96
N SER A 56 -4.39 13.60 -24.38
CA SER A 56 -4.47 14.45 -25.57
C SER A 56 -4.93 15.90 -25.35
N ALA A 57 -5.00 16.41 -24.11
CA ALA A 57 -5.28 17.84 -23.86
C ALA A 57 -4.01 18.72 -23.96
N PRO A 58 -3.85 19.62 -24.95
CA PRO A 58 -2.74 20.56 -25.00
C PRO A 58 -3.12 21.89 -24.32
N PHE A 59 -2.30 22.33 -23.36
CA PHE A 59 -2.30 23.70 -22.85
C PHE A 59 -1.75 24.64 -23.94
N ILE A 60 -2.60 25.54 -24.45
CA ILE A 60 -2.22 26.56 -25.43
C ILE A 60 -1.56 27.74 -24.71
N THR A 61 -0.26 27.93 -24.92
CA THR A 61 0.38 29.25 -24.76
C THR A 61 0.85 29.73 -26.14
N ARG A 62 0.22 30.81 -26.61
CA ARG A 62 0.55 31.54 -27.84
C ARG A 62 1.98 32.09 -27.78
N HIS A 63 2.82 31.72 -28.74
CA HIS A 63 3.80 32.65 -29.29
C HIS A 63 3.79 32.53 -30.83
N LYS A 64 3.34 33.60 -31.48
CA LYS A 64 3.44 33.80 -32.93
C LYS A 64 4.90 33.95 -33.32
N LYS A 65 5.35 33.20 -34.32
CA LYS A 65 6.32 33.69 -35.32
C LYS A 65 6.02 33.05 -36.68
N VAL A 66 5.88 33.93 -37.67
CA VAL A 66 5.61 33.68 -39.08
C VAL A 66 6.95 33.51 -39.80
N PHE A 67 7.10 32.51 -40.69
CA PHE A 67 7.73 32.61 -42.01
C PHE A 67 7.55 31.29 -42.79
N GLY A 68 7.37 31.39 -44.12
CA GLY A 68 6.94 30.32 -45.05
C GLY A 68 8.04 29.36 -45.58
N PRO A 69 7.94 28.85 -46.83
CA PRO A 69 7.40 27.51 -47.08
C PRO A 69 8.37 26.49 -47.72
N LYS A 70 8.00 25.21 -47.59
CA LYS A 70 8.39 24.02 -48.39
C LYS A 70 9.86 23.58 -48.38
N ILE A 71 10.16 22.53 -47.60
CA ILE A 71 11.17 21.52 -47.94
C ILE A 71 10.56 20.12 -47.72
N GLN A 72 10.58 19.33 -48.78
CA GLN A 72 10.03 17.98 -48.90
C GLN A 72 11.06 16.99 -48.33
N HIS A 73 10.84 16.47 -47.11
CA HIS A 73 11.69 15.42 -46.55
C HIS A 73 11.22 14.03 -47.04
N GLN A 74 12.08 13.37 -47.82
CA GLN A 74 12.04 11.93 -48.03
C GLN A 74 12.21 11.21 -46.67
N CYS A 75 11.22 10.41 -46.26
CA CYS A 75 11.40 9.42 -45.20
C CYS A 75 12.27 8.28 -45.74
N LYS A 76 13.58 8.29 -45.42
CA LYS A 76 14.39 7.07 -45.46
C LYS A 76 13.99 6.20 -44.27
N MET A 77 13.38 5.04 -44.56
CA MET A 77 13.22 3.95 -43.61
C MET A 77 14.61 3.39 -43.30
N VAL A 78 15.16 3.67 -42.12
CA VAL A 78 16.36 3.00 -41.62
C VAL A 78 15.88 1.73 -40.93
N VAL A 79 15.98 0.60 -41.62
CA VAL A 79 15.87 -0.73 -41.01
C VAL A 79 17.16 -0.94 -40.21
N ALA A 80 17.06 -0.91 -38.88
CA ALA A 80 18.17 -1.25 -38.01
C ALA A 80 18.32 -2.78 -37.99
N GLU A 81 19.29 -3.32 -38.73
CA GLU A 81 19.75 -4.69 -38.54
C GLU A 81 20.49 -4.78 -37.19
N PHE A 82 19.92 -5.51 -36.24
CA PHE A 82 20.54 -5.78 -34.95
C PHE A 82 21.64 -6.85 -35.13
N GLY A 83 22.88 -6.40 -35.30
CA GLY A 83 24.06 -7.27 -35.21
C GLY A 83 24.27 -7.83 -33.80
N SER A 84 25.11 -8.88 -33.71
CA SER A 84 25.52 -9.62 -32.50
C SER A 84 25.86 -8.77 -31.24
N GLY A 85 26.28 -7.51 -31.41
CA GLY A 85 26.48 -6.54 -30.32
C GLY A 85 25.21 -6.04 -29.63
N GLY A 86 24.05 -6.12 -30.29
CA GLY A 86 22.75 -5.67 -29.78
C GLY A 86 22.24 -6.51 -28.61
N LEU A 87 22.53 -7.81 -28.59
CA LEU A 87 22.09 -8.71 -27.50
C LEU A 87 22.81 -8.40 -26.18
N ARG A 88 24.09 -7.99 -26.25
CA ARG A 88 24.90 -7.62 -25.07
C ARG A 88 24.50 -6.24 -24.54
N GLY A 89 24.23 -5.28 -25.43
CA GLY A 89 23.67 -3.97 -25.07
C GLY A 89 22.27 -4.07 -24.45
N MET A 90 21.39 -4.91 -25.00
CA MET A 90 20.03 -5.11 -24.50
C MET A 90 19.99 -5.83 -23.14
N LYS A 91 20.94 -6.74 -22.89
CA LYS A 91 21.15 -7.36 -21.56
C LYS A 91 21.65 -6.35 -20.53
N SER A 92 22.61 -5.50 -20.89
CA SER A 92 23.12 -4.43 -20.02
C SER A 92 22.02 -3.43 -19.64
N PHE A 93 21.24 -3.00 -20.63
CA PHE A 93 20.11 -2.09 -20.42
C PHE A 93 19.00 -2.72 -19.56
N SER A 94 18.59 -3.97 -19.86
CA SER A 94 17.56 -4.67 -19.07
C SER A 94 18.00 -4.88 -17.63
N TYR A 95 19.29 -5.20 -17.42
CA TYR A 95 19.88 -5.29 -16.09
C TYR A 95 19.82 -3.94 -15.37
N HIS A 96 20.19 -2.84 -16.03
CA HIS A 96 20.10 -1.50 -15.44
C HIS A 96 18.66 -1.15 -15.03
N VAL A 97 17.67 -1.44 -15.88
CA VAL A 97 16.26 -1.17 -15.56
C VAL A 97 15.76 -2.00 -14.38
N ILE A 98 16.01 -3.31 -14.37
CA ILE A 98 15.57 -4.20 -13.29
C ILE A 98 16.26 -3.86 -11.96
N THR A 99 17.47 -3.34 -12.04
CA THR A 99 18.25 -2.92 -10.88
C THR A 99 18.02 -1.46 -10.50
N GLY A 100 17.15 -0.73 -11.21
CA GLY A 100 16.82 0.67 -11.00
C GLY A 100 15.82 0.90 -9.85
N ARG A 101 15.85 2.12 -9.29
CA ARG A 101 14.97 2.52 -8.17
C ARG A 101 13.49 2.56 -8.53
N TRP A 102 13.15 2.88 -9.78
CA TRP A 102 11.76 2.95 -10.21
C TRP A 102 11.19 1.54 -10.37
N PHE A 103 11.99 0.59 -10.86
CA PHE A 103 11.62 -0.82 -10.88
C PHE A 103 11.44 -1.38 -9.46
N MET A 104 12.26 -0.95 -8.51
CA MET A 104 12.04 -1.27 -7.09
C MET A 104 10.71 -0.71 -6.55
N LEU A 105 10.30 0.50 -6.97
CA LEU A 105 8.97 1.03 -6.62
C LEU A 105 7.85 0.14 -7.19
N PHE A 106 7.97 -0.29 -8.46
CA PHE A 106 7.05 -1.24 -9.07
C PHE A 106 6.97 -2.57 -8.30
N ALA A 107 8.12 -3.18 -8.01
CA ALA A 107 8.22 -4.40 -7.22
C ALA A 107 7.54 -4.24 -5.85
N SER A 108 7.73 -3.09 -5.21
CA SER A 108 7.09 -2.77 -3.93
C SER A 108 5.58 -2.64 -4.05
N LEU A 109 5.05 -2.05 -5.14
CA LEU A 109 3.60 -2.01 -5.39
C LEU A 109 3.01 -3.42 -5.54
N LEU A 110 3.71 -4.33 -6.22
CA LEU A 110 3.30 -5.73 -6.34
C LEU A 110 3.37 -6.48 -5.01
N ILE A 111 4.41 -6.27 -4.19
CA ILE A 111 4.47 -6.85 -2.84
C ILE A 111 3.29 -6.32 -2.00
N MET A 112 3.03 -5.00 -2.04
CA MET A 112 1.92 -4.39 -1.30
C MET A 112 0.54 -4.87 -1.78
N SER A 113 0.38 -5.21 -3.06
CA SER A 113 -0.89 -5.68 -3.64
C SER A 113 -1.31 -7.07 -3.15
N VAL A 114 -0.39 -7.83 -2.53
CA VAL A 114 -0.65 -9.15 -1.94
C VAL A 114 -0.39 -9.18 -0.43
N ALA A 115 0.03 -8.07 0.18
CA ALA A 115 0.40 -7.97 1.59
C ALA A 115 -0.75 -7.55 2.53
N GLY A 116 -2.01 -7.87 2.23
CA GLY A 116 -3.15 -7.61 3.14
C GLY A 116 -4.07 -8.80 3.35
N ALA A 117 -3.46 -9.99 3.47
CA ALA A 117 -4.11 -11.25 3.83
C ALA A 117 -4.99 -11.16 5.09
N THR A 118 -4.64 -10.29 6.04
CA THR A 118 -5.41 -10.06 7.28
C THR A 118 -6.84 -9.55 7.01
N TYR A 119 -7.05 -8.78 5.92
CA TYR A 119 -8.39 -8.32 5.54
C TYR A 119 -9.27 -9.42 4.93
N MET A 120 -8.65 -10.53 4.50
CA MET A 120 -9.36 -11.67 3.92
C MET A 120 -9.90 -12.64 4.97
N PHE A 121 -9.58 -12.43 6.26
CA PHE A 121 -10.07 -13.29 7.35
C PHE A 121 -11.60 -13.39 7.36
N GLY A 122 -12.32 -12.30 7.06
CA GLY A 122 -13.79 -12.34 6.95
C GLY A 122 -14.32 -13.30 5.87
N ILE A 123 -13.51 -13.64 4.86
CA ILE A 123 -13.89 -14.53 3.76
C ILE A 123 -13.71 -16.00 4.14
N TYR A 124 -12.58 -16.36 4.78
CA TYR A 124 -12.27 -17.77 5.11
C TYR A 124 -12.55 -18.16 6.57
N SER A 125 -12.82 -17.21 7.48
CA SER A 125 -13.04 -17.50 8.91
C SER A 125 -14.21 -18.46 9.17
N ASN A 126 -15.28 -18.38 8.38
CA ASN A 126 -16.40 -19.31 8.48
C ASN A 126 -15.98 -20.74 8.12
N GLU A 127 -15.11 -20.93 7.13
CA GLU A 127 -14.56 -22.25 6.79
C GLU A 127 -13.71 -22.78 7.95
N VAL A 128 -12.85 -21.95 8.56
CA VAL A 128 -12.10 -22.33 9.76
C VAL A 128 -13.04 -22.77 10.89
N LYS A 129 -14.17 -22.06 11.07
CA LYS A 129 -15.18 -22.37 12.08
C LYS A 129 -15.82 -23.73 11.84
N THR A 130 -16.32 -23.97 10.64
CA THR A 130 -17.07 -25.18 10.29
C THR A 130 -16.17 -26.40 10.22
N SER A 131 -15.00 -26.30 9.59
CA SER A 131 -14.08 -27.43 9.43
C SER A 131 -13.47 -27.88 10.76
N LEU A 132 -13.20 -26.95 11.68
CA LEU A 132 -12.59 -27.28 12.99
C LEU A 132 -13.63 -27.39 14.12
N GLY A 133 -14.91 -27.14 13.86
CA GLY A 133 -15.95 -27.14 14.89
C GLY A 133 -15.69 -26.12 16.00
N TYR A 134 -15.25 -24.92 15.63
CA TYR A 134 -15.03 -23.80 16.55
C TYR A 134 -16.31 -22.99 16.75
N ASP A 135 -16.42 -22.33 17.90
CA ASP A 135 -17.51 -21.40 18.20
C ASP A 135 -17.12 -19.96 17.83
N GLN A 136 -18.07 -19.02 17.98
CA GLN A 136 -17.81 -17.62 17.65
C GLN A 136 -16.75 -16.99 18.59
N SER A 137 -16.68 -17.43 19.84
CA SER A 137 -15.70 -16.93 20.81
C SER A 137 -14.27 -17.27 20.40
N THR A 138 -14.06 -18.49 19.92
CA THR A 138 -12.77 -18.96 19.39
C THR A 138 -12.37 -18.21 18.13
N LEU A 139 -13.32 -17.95 17.21
CA LEU A 139 -13.03 -17.12 16.03
C LEU A 139 -12.63 -15.69 16.39
N ASN A 140 -13.30 -15.08 17.37
CA ASN A 140 -12.97 -13.73 17.83
C ASN A 140 -11.55 -13.69 18.44
N LEU A 141 -11.17 -14.73 19.18
CA LEU A 141 -9.80 -14.90 19.68
C LEU A 141 -8.78 -15.02 18.53
N LEU A 142 -9.07 -15.81 17.51
CA LEU A 142 -8.24 -15.90 16.30
C LEU A 142 -8.12 -14.55 15.59
N SER A 143 -9.21 -13.78 15.48
CA SER A 143 -9.17 -12.43 14.90
C SER A 143 -8.27 -11.50 15.72
N PHE A 144 -8.35 -11.55 17.06
CA PHE A 144 -7.45 -10.77 17.91
C PHE A 144 -5.98 -11.11 17.66
N PHE A 145 -5.61 -12.40 17.61
CA PHE A 145 -4.23 -12.80 17.33
C PHE A 145 -3.76 -12.45 15.91
N LYS A 146 -4.68 -12.49 14.93
CA LYS A 146 -4.45 -11.97 13.58
C LYS A 146 -4.15 -10.46 13.62
N ASP A 147 -4.95 -9.67 14.34
CA ASP A 147 -4.72 -8.22 14.47
C ASP A 147 -3.44 -7.91 15.24
N LEU A 148 -3.14 -8.68 16.28
CA LEU A 148 -1.88 -8.58 17.02
C LEU A 148 -0.70 -8.83 16.09
N GLY A 149 -0.71 -9.96 15.37
CA GLY A 149 0.33 -10.30 14.40
C GLY A 149 0.48 -9.22 13.33
N GLY A 150 -0.62 -8.77 12.72
CA GLY A 150 -0.60 -7.77 11.64
C GLY A 150 -0.12 -6.38 12.04
N ASN A 151 -0.08 -6.04 13.33
CA ASN A 151 0.24 -4.69 13.81
C ASN A 151 1.49 -4.61 14.72
N VAL A 152 1.98 -5.72 15.30
CA VAL A 152 3.19 -5.72 16.13
C VAL A 152 4.43 -5.98 15.25
N GLY A 153 4.90 -4.93 14.57
CA GLY A 153 6.05 -5.00 13.65
C GLY A 153 7.38 -4.54 14.26
N VAL A 154 7.48 -4.32 15.58
CA VAL A 154 8.72 -3.78 16.17
C VAL A 154 9.92 -4.70 15.89
N ILE A 155 9.69 -6.02 15.89
CA ILE A 155 10.71 -7.02 15.56
C ILE A 155 11.19 -6.85 14.11
N SER A 156 10.27 -6.71 13.14
CA SER A 156 10.67 -6.52 11.74
C SER A 156 11.46 -5.23 11.56
N GLY A 157 11.09 -4.17 12.29
CA GLY A 157 11.85 -2.92 12.36
C GLY A 157 13.28 -3.14 12.87
N LEU A 158 13.44 -3.74 14.06
CA LEU A 158 14.76 -3.99 14.64
C LEU A 158 15.66 -4.83 13.73
N VAL A 159 15.11 -5.88 13.10
CA VAL A 159 15.85 -6.69 12.13
C VAL A 159 16.29 -5.85 10.93
N ASN A 160 15.43 -4.96 10.43
CA ASN A 160 15.74 -4.07 9.32
C ASN A 160 16.78 -2.98 9.66
N GLU A 161 17.03 -2.70 10.94
CA GLU A 161 18.10 -1.77 11.35
C GLU A 161 19.50 -2.41 11.28
N ILE A 162 19.59 -3.74 11.43
CA ILE A 162 20.87 -4.46 11.47
C ILE A 162 21.11 -5.34 10.24
N THR A 163 20.10 -5.53 9.39
CA THR A 163 20.18 -6.38 8.20
C THR A 163 19.72 -5.64 6.94
N PRO A 164 20.16 -6.07 5.74
CA PRO A 164 19.64 -5.56 4.48
C PRO A 164 18.14 -5.90 4.27
N PRO A 165 17.39 -5.11 3.48
CA PRO A 165 15.96 -5.32 3.25
C PRO A 165 15.55 -6.71 2.74
N TRP A 166 16.42 -7.38 1.96
CA TRP A 166 16.13 -8.73 1.45
C TRP A 166 16.03 -9.77 2.57
N VAL A 167 16.78 -9.62 3.67
CA VAL A 167 16.72 -10.54 4.82
C VAL A 167 15.36 -10.40 5.51
N VAL A 168 14.91 -9.18 5.72
CA VAL A 168 13.61 -8.85 6.32
C VAL A 168 12.48 -9.43 5.49
N LEU A 169 12.51 -9.25 4.17
CA LEU A 169 11.52 -9.84 3.27
C LEU A 169 11.57 -11.37 3.28
N SER A 170 12.76 -11.98 3.34
CA SER A 170 12.91 -13.44 3.40
C SER A 170 12.27 -14.04 4.66
N ILE A 171 12.43 -13.39 5.81
CA ILE A 171 11.73 -13.78 7.04
C ILE A 171 10.21 -13.66 6.84
N GLY A 172 9.74 -12.57 6.24
CA GLY A 172 8.33 -12.39 5.90
C GLY A 172 7.78 -13.50 4.99
N VAL A 173 8.53 -13.90 3.96
CA VAL A 173 8.19 -15.02 3.05
C VAL A 173 7.97 -16.32 3.82
N LEU A 174 8.93 -16.67 4.69
CA LEU A 174 8.86 -17.89 5.50
C LEU A 174 7.66 -17.84 6.46
N MET A 175 7.45 -16.71 7.13
CA MET A 175 6.33 -16.53 8.07
C MET A 175 4.97 -16.60 7.37
N ASN A 176 4.83 -15.96 6.20
CA ASN A 176 3.58 -15.97 5.43
C ASN A 176 3.24 -17.40 5.00
N PHE A 177 4.19 -18.07 4.35
CA PHE A 177 3.99 -19.42 3.86
C PHE A 177 3.68 -20.35 5.03
N PHE A 178 4.53 -20.40 6.05
CA PHE A 178 4.35 -21.29 7.19
C PHE A 178 3.01 -21.05 7.92
N GLY A 179 2.70 -19.81 8.30
CA GLY A 179 1.51 -19.50 9.08
C GLY A 179 0.21 -19.91 8.37
N TYR A 180 0.03 -19.47 7.12
CA TYR A 180 -1.19 -19.78 6.37
C TYR A 180 -1.22 -21.20 5.82
N PHE A 181 -0.07 -21.80 5.49
CA PHE A 181 -0.02 -23.20 5.05
C PHE A 181 -0.42 -24.15 6.18
N MET A 182 0.00 -23.88 7.43
CA MET A 182 -0.42 -24.65 8.60
C MET A 182 -1.93 -24.54 8.86
N ILE A 183 -2.51 -23.34 8.67
CA ILE A 183 -3.97 -23.14 8.75
C ILE A 183 -4.66 -23.97 7.66
N TRP A 184 -4.17 -23.92 6.42
CA TRP A 184 -4.73 -24.69 5.32
C TRP A 184 -4.67 -26.20 5.59
N LEU A 185 -3.54 -26.72 6.08
CA LEU A 185 -3.40 -28.14 6.43
C LEU A 185 -4.42 -28.57 7.49
N ALA A 186 -4.64 -27.73 8.51
CA ALA A 186 -5.61 -27.99 9.57
C ALA A 186 -7.05 -27.98 9.04
N VAL A 187 -7.41 -26.98 8.24
CA VAL A 187 -8.76 -26.82 7.67
C VAL A 187 -9.08 -27.92 6.65
N SER A 188 -8.09 -28.33 5.84
CA SER A 188 -8.22 -29.42 4.87
C SER A 188 -8.17 -30.83 5.49
N GLY A 189 -8.09 -30.94 6.82
CA GLY A 189 -8.07 -32.23 7.52
C GLY A 189 -6.82 -33.08 7.26
N ARG A 190 -5.72 -32.45 6.82
CA ARG A 190 -4.45 -33.14 6.51
C ARG A 190 -3.53 -33.29 7.73
N THR A 191 -3.87 -32.62 8.83
CA THR A 191 -3.19 -32.72 10.13
C THR A 191 -4.21 -33.00 11.24
N ALA A 192 -3.73 -33.49 12.38
CA ALA A 192 -4.56 -33.64 13.57
C ALA A 192 -5.14 -32.28 13.97
N LYS A 193 -6.39 -32.26 14.45
CA LYS A 193 -7.10 -31.03 14.84
C LYS A 193 -6.23 -30.23 15.84
N PRO A 194 -5.76 -29.03 15.47
CA PRO A 194 -4.90 -28.25 16.34
C PRO A 194 -5.68 -27.73 17.55
N GLN A 195 -4.97 -27.61 18.67
CA GLN A 195 -5.48 -26.88 19.82
C GLN A 195 -5.65 -25.40 19.47
N VAL A 196 -6.57 -24.69 20.13
CA VAL A 196 -6.90 -23.30 19.81
C VAL A 196 -5.66 -22.38 19.86
N TRP A 197 -4.75 -22.60 20.82
CA TRP A 197 -3.52 -21.80 20.91
C TRP A 197 -2.58 -22.01 19.71
N GLN A 198 -2.56 -23.21 19.11
CA GLN A 198 -1.75 -23.49 17.92
C GLN A 198 -2.31 -22.73 16.72
N MET A 199 -3.64 -22.70 16.56
CA MET A 199 -4.28 -21.88 15.52
C MET A 199 -4.04 -20.38 15.74
N CYS A 200 -4.08 -19.91 16.99
CA CYS A 200 -3.72 -18.53 17.35
C CYS A 200 -2.26 -18.22 16.97
N LEU A 201 -1.35 -19.16 17.20
CA LEU A 201 0.05 -19.02 16.82
C LEU A 201 0.23 -18.98 15.30
N TYR A 202 -0.38 -19.91 14.56
CA TYR A 202 -0.29 -19.95 13.09
C TYR A 202 -0.83 -18.67 12.44
N ILE A 203 -1.99 -18.19 12.90
CA ILE A 203 -2.58 -16.97 12.35
C ILE A 203 -1.80 -15.73 12.76
N CYS A 204 -1.23 -15.69 13.97
CA CYS A 204 -0.36 -14.60 14.40
C CYS A 204 0.92 -14.54 13.56
N ILE A 205 1.58 -15.68 13.31
CA ILE A 205 2.79 -15.74 12.46
C ILE A 205 2.45 -15.33 11.02
N GLY A 206 1.38 -15.90 10.45
CA GLY A 206 0.93 -15.57 9.10
C GLY A 206 0.57 -14.10 8.95
N ALA A 207 -0.12 -13.51 9.93
CA ALA A 207 -0.42 -12.09 9.94
C ALA A 207 0.82 -11.21 10.15
N ASN A 208 1.77 -11.64 10.98
CA ASN A 208 2.98 -10.86 11.26
C ASN A 208 3.93 -10.75 10.06
N SER A 209 3.86 -11.69 9.11
CA SER A 209 4.54 -11.56 7.80
C SER A 209 4.23 -10.23 7.08
N GLN A 210 3.03 -9.68 7.26
CA GLN A 210 2.63 -8.39 6.71
C GLN A 210 3.49 -7.25 7.24
N THR A 211 3.92 -7.31 8.51
CA THR A 211 4.80 -6.30 9.10
C THR A 211 6.20 -6.35 8.47
N PHE A 212 6.71 -7.55 8.17
CA PHE A 212 7.97 -7.76 7.46
C PHE A 212 7.89 -7.28 6.01
N ALA A 213 6.81 -7.59 5.28
CA ALA A 213 6.60 -7.09 3.92
C ALA A 213 6.53 -5.55 3.89
N ASN A 214 5.79 -4.94 4.82
CA ASN A 214 5.74 -3.48 4.99
C ASN A 214 7.11 -2.90 5.34
N THR A 215 7.85 -3.53 6.25
CA THR A 215 9.16 -3.03 6.66
C THR A 215 10.15 -3.12 5.50
N GLY A 216 10.27 -4.28 4.86
CA GLY A 216 11.22 -4.50 3.78
C GLY A 216 10.94 -3.66 2.54
N ALA A 217 9.70 -3.58 2.06
CA ALA A 217 9.38 -2.86 0.82
C ALA A 217 9.03 -1.38 1.04
N LEU A 218 8.12 -1.05 1.97
CA LEU A 218 7.67 0.33 2.12
C LEU A 218 8.73 1.24 2.75
N VAL A 219 9.45 0.79 3.79
CA VAL A 219 10.52 1.62 4.39
C VAL A 219 11.62 1.88 3.38
N THR A 220 12.00 0.86 2.61
CA THR A 220 13.01 0.99 1.55
C THR A 220 12.57 1.99 0.49
N CYS A 221 11.30 1.98 0.06
CA CYS A 221 10.76 3.02 -0.81
C CYS A 221 10.86 4.42 -0.18
N VAL A 222 10.50 4.59 1.09
CA VAL A 222 10.57 5.91 1.77
C VAL A 222 12.01 6.41 1.89
N LYS A 223 12.97 5.52 2.16
CA LYS A 223 14.40 5.85 2.19
C LYS A 223 14.92 6.26 0.81
N ASN A 224 14.45 5.60 -0.26
CA ASN A 224 14.88 5.89 -1.64
C ASN A 224 14.16 7.08 -2.30
N PHE A 225 12.97 7.47 -1.81
CA PHE A 225 12.16 8.57 -2.35
C PHE A 225 11.72 9.56 -1.25
N PRO A 226 12.66 10.25 -0.57
CA PRO A 226 12.36 11.06 0.61
C PRO A 226 11.59 12.36 0.32
N GLY A 227 11.49 12.81 -0.94
CA GLY A 227 10.93 14.12 -1.32
C GLY A 227 9.41 14.20 -1.52
N SER A 228 8.71 13.06 -1.59
CA SER A 228 7.25 12.99 -1.78
C SER A 228 6.63 11.87 -0.94
N ARG A 229 6.97 11.84 0.36
CA ARG A 229 6.66 10.71 1.26
C ARG A 229 5.17 10.45 1.40
N GLY A 230 4.34 11.48 1.48
CA GLY A 230 2.89 11.35 1.62
C GLY A 230 2.25 10.63 0.45
N SER A 231 2.56 11.06 -0.79
CA SER A 231 2.06 10.42 -2.01
C SER A 231 2.52 8.96 -2.12
N LEU A 232 3.80 8.71 -1.83
CA LEU A 232 4.38 7.36 -1.87
C LEU A 232 3.74 6.42 -0.83
N LEU A 233 3.63 6.87 0.42
CA LEU A 233 2.98 6.13 1.51
C LEU A 233 1.50 5.88 1.22
N GLY A 234 0.80 6.88 0.68
CA GLY A 234 -0.60 6.76 0.26
C GLY A 234 -0.79 5.71 -0.84
N LEU A 235 0.08 5.70 -1.86
CA LEU A 235 0.02 4.74 -2.95
C LEU A 235 0.35 3.32 -2.48
N LEU A 236 1.48 3.12 -1.81
CA LEU A 236 1.91 1.81 -1.32
C LEU A 236 0.90 1.21 -0.35
N LYS A 237 0.42 1.99 0.63
CA LYS A 237 -0.62 1.52 1.54
C LYS A 237 -1.97 1.38 0.85
N GLY A 238 -2.25 2.16 -0.18
CA GLY A 238 -3.41 1.98 -1.06
C GLY A 238 -3.45 0.56 -1.61
N TYR A 239 -2.35 0.06 -2.19
CA TYR A 239 -2.27 -1.33 -2.67
C TYR A 239 -2.48 -2.36 -1.54
N VAL A 240 -1.98 -2.10 -0.33
CA VAL A 240 -2.32 -2.93 0.84
C VAL A 240 -3.83 -2.94 1.12
N GLY A 241 -4.52 -1.80 0.97
CA GLY A 241 -5.97 -1.71 1.10
C GLY A 241 -6.74 -2.45 -0.01
N LEU A 242 -6.22 -2.46 -1.25
CA LEU A 242 -6.82 -3.21 -2.36
C LEU A 242 -6.52 -4.71 -2.35
N SER A 243 -5.48 -5.14 -1.62
CA SER A 243 -4.95 -6.49 -1.71
C SER A 243 -5.97 -7.59 -1.47
N GLY A 244 -6.89 -7.43 -0.51
CA GLY A 244 -7.94 -8.42 -0.26
C GLY A 244 -8.87 -8.61 -1.46
N ALA A 245 -9.25 -7.52 -2.13
CA ALA A 245 -10.06 -7.56 -3.33
C ALA A 245 -9.30 -8.18 -4.50
N ILE A 246 -8.04 -7.78 -4.71
CA ILE A 246 -7.15 -8.32 -5.75
C ILE A 246 -6.99 -9.84 -5.57
N MET A 247 -6.63 -10.28 -4.37
CA MET A 247 -6.44 -11.69 -4.04
C MET A 247 -7.72 -12.51 -4.18
N THR A 248 -8.89 -11.93 -3.86
CA THR A 248 -10.19 -12.58 -4.06
C THR A 248 -10.48 -12.81 -5.54
N GLN A 249 -10.20 -11.82 -6.41
CA GLN A 249 -10.37 -12.01 -7.86
C GLN A 249 -9.39 -13.04 -8.42
N LEU A 250 -8.14 -13.05 -7.95
CA LEU A 250 -7.18 -14.08 -8.33
C LEU A 250 -7.60 -15.49 -7.84
N TYR A 251 -8.19 -15.59 -6.65
CA TYR A 251 -8.78 -16.83 -6.16
C TYR A 251 -9.87 -17.35 -7.10
N HIS A 252 -10.87 -16.51 -7.41
CA HIS A 252 -11.94 -16.93 -8.31
C HIS A 252 -11.40 -17.30 -9.71
N ALA A 253 -10.41 -16.57 -10.22
CA ALA A 253 -9.81 -16.86 -11.53
C ALA A 253 -9.05 -18.19 -11.57
N LEU A 254 -8.34 -18.55 -10.48
CA LEU A 254 -7.50 -19.75 -10.42
C LEU A 254 -8.27 -21.00 -9.99
N TYR A 255 -9.14 -20.87 -8.99
CA TYR A 255 -9.79 -21.99 -8.31
C TYR A 255 -11.32 -22.01 -8.48
N GLY A 256 -11.91 -20.90 -8.94
CA GLY A 256 -13.36 -20.71 -8.96
C GLY A 256 -13.96 -20.61 -7.56
N ASP A 257 -15.28 -20.77 -7.48
CA ASP A 257 -16.04 -20.55 -6.23
C ASP A 257 -16.23 -21.79 -5.36
N HIS A 258 -15.78 -22.96 -5.82
CA HIS A 258 -16.20 -24.23 -5.24
C HIS A 258 -15.31 -24.75 -4.09
N ASN A 259 -14.19 -24.07 -3.76
CA ASN A 259 -13.25 -24.55 -2.75
C ASN A 259 -12.70 -23.42 -1.86
N PRO A 260 -13.38 -23.05 -0.76
CA PRO A 260 -12.93 -21.99 0.14
C PRO A 260 -11.57 -22.29 0.81
N GLN A 261 -11.17 -23.56 0.90
CA GLN A 261 -9.86 -23.94 1.44
C GLN A 261 -8.72 -23.52 0.50
N ALA A 262 -8.98 -23.49 -0.82
CA ALA A 262 -8.00 -23.03 -1.79
C ALA A 262 -7.67 -21.53 -1.65
N LEU A 263 -8.57 -20.72 -1.07
CA LEU A 263 -8.29 -19.34 -0.72
C LEU A 263 -7.17 -19.23 0.32
N ILE A 264 -7.22 -20.06 1.37
CA ILE A 264 -6.20 -20.09 2.42
C ILE A 264 -4.85 -20.54 1.83
N LEU A 265 -4.87 -21.53 0.94
CA LEU A 265 -3.68 -21.95 0.22
C LEU A 265 -3.10 -20.83 -0.65
N LEU A 266 -3.94 -20.10 -1.39
CA LEU A 266 -3.52 -18.95 -2.20
C LEU A 266 -2.86 -17.87 -1.34
N ILE A 267 -3.44 -17.57 -0.18
CA ILE A 267 -2.86 -16.63 0.80
C ILE A 267 -1.50 -17.13 1.32
N ALA A 268 -1.30 -18.44 1.44
CA ALA A 268 -0.02 -19.00 1.87
C ALA A 268 1.09 -18.83 0.82
N TRP A 269 0.83 -19.18 -0.44
CA TRP A 269 1.91 -19.24 -1.44
C TRP A 269 2.07 -17.95 -2.25
N LEU A 270 1.01 -17.25 -2.64
CA LEU A 270 1.12 -16.15 -3.60
C LEU A 270 1.86 -14.92 -3.03
N PRO A 271 1.55 -14.42 -1.82
CA PRO A 271 2.33 -13.34 -1.21
C PRO A 271 3.80 -13.70 -0.98
N ALA A 272 4.06 -14.96 -0.60
CA ALA A 272 5.40 -15.50 -0.43
C ALA A 272 6.16 -15.56 -1.77
N ALA A 273 5.53 -16.04 -2.84
CA ALA A 273 6.13 -16.15 -4.16
C ALA A 273 6.44 -14.76 -4.77
N VAL A 274 5.51 -13.81 -4.68
CA VAL A 274 5.72 -12.44 -5.15
C VAL A 274 6.86 -11.77 -4.38
N SER A 275 6.88 -11.89 -3.05
CA SER A 275 7.95 -11.29 -2.24
C SER A 275 9.31 -11.95 -2.50
N PHE A 276 9.33 -13.28 -2.68
CA PHE A 276 10.54 -14.04 -3.01
C PHE A 276 11.13 -13.63 -4.37
N LEU A 277 10.28 -13.47 -5.39
CA LEU A 277 10.69 -13.05 -6.74
C LEU A 277 11.43 -11.70 -6.74
N PHE A 278 11.02 -10.78 -5.87
CA PHE A 278 11.56 -9.42 -5.83
C PHE A 278 12.62 -9.19 -4.74
N LEU A 279 13.08 -10.23 -4.03
CA LEU A 279 14.14 -10.10 -3.02
C LEU A 279 15.39 -9.35 -3.52
N PRO A 280 15.95 -9.65 -4.71
CA PRO A 280 17.17 -8.98 -5.18
C PRO A 280 16.94 -7.52 -5.58
N THR A 281 15.69 -7.17 -5.89
CA THR A 281 15.29 -5.84 -6.36
C THR A 281 15.15 -4.84 -5.20
N ILE A 282 14.69 -5.30 -4.03
CA ILE A 282 14.44 -4.42 -2.89
C ILE A 282 15.75 -4.11 -2.16
N ARG A 283 16.29 -2.92 -2.43
CA ARG A 283 17.55 -2.44 -1.85
C ARG A 283 17.55 -0.93 -1.66
N ILE A 284 18.37 -0.47 -0.72
CA ILE A 284 18.61 0.97 -0.51
C ILE A 284 19.68 1.41 -1.52
N PHE A 285 19.42 2.49 -2.22
CA PHE A 285 20.34 3.04 -3.22
C PHE A 285 21.11 4.22 -2.61
N ASN A 286 22.43 4.16 -2.67
CA ASN A 286 23.30 5.27 -2.29
C ASN A 286 23.42 6.23 -3.49
N THR A 287 22.60 7.28 -3.52
CA THR A 287 22.64 8.46 -4.45
C THR A 287 22.49 8.14 -5.95
N VAL A 288 21.59 8.75 -6.73
CA VAL A 288 21.46 10.17 -7.12
C VAL A 288 20.03 10.66 -6.87
N HIS A 289 19.88 11.68 -6.02
CA HIS A 289 18.59 12.26 -5.66
C HIS A 289 18.01 13.04 -6.85
N GLN A 290 16.73 12.81 -7.18
CA GLN A 290 16.09 13.42 -8.35
C GLN A 290 15.27 14.65 -7.95
N PRO A 291 15.16 15.67 -8.82
CA PRO A 291 14.15 16.70 -8.68
C PRO A 291 12.75 16.08 -8.55
N ARG A 292 11.89 16.72 -7.76
CA ARG A 292 10.53 16.28 -7.44
C ARG A 292 9.69 16.06 -8.71
N ASN A 293 9.75 14.87 -9.29
CA ASN A 293 8.91 14.50 -10.43
C ASN A 293 7.57 13.93 -9.94
N ASN A 294 6.65 14.82 -9.58
CA ASN A 294 5.30 14.43 -9.15
C ASN A 294 4.49 13.72 -10.25
N ARG A 295 4.90 13.84 -11.52
CA ARG A 295 4.16 13.29 -12.66
C ARG A 295 4.03 11.78 -12.56
N VAL A 296 5.10 11.06 -12.22
CA VAL A 296 5.10 9.59 -12.11
C VAL A 296 4.11 9.12 -11.06
N TYR A 297 4.12 9.75 -9.88
CA TYR A 297 3.18 9.43 -8.80
C TYR A 297 1.71 9.66 -9.18
N TYR A 298 1.40 10.66 -10.01
CA TYR A 298 0.03 10.86 -10.50
C TYR A 298 -0.38 9.82 -11.55
N HIS A 299 0.52 9.38 -12.43
CA HIS A 299 0.22 8.29 -13.37
C HIS A 299 -0.05 6.98 -12.63
N LEU A 300 0.80 6.64 -11.65
CA LEU A 300 0.60 5.48 -10.79
C LEU A 300 -0.71 5.57 -9.98
N LEU A 301 -1.06 6.77 -9.51
CA LEU A 301 -2.32 7.04 -8.83
C LEU A 301 -3.53 6.75 -9.73
N TYR A 302 -3.54 7.27 -10.96
CA TYR A 302 -4.65 7.07 -11.88
C TYR A 302 -4.85 5.59 -12.22
N ILE A 303 -3.77 4.85 -12.45
CA ILE A 303 -3.83 3.39 -12.65
C ILE A 303 -4.45 2.70 -11.43
N SER A 304 -4.00 3.07 -10.22
CA SER A 304 -4.53 2.52 -8.96
C SER A 304 -6.02 2.84 -8.76
N LEU A 305 -6.45 4.07 -9.08
CA LEU A 305 -7.86 4.48 -9.00
C LEU A 305 -8.74 3.74 -10.02
N CYS A 306 -8.26 3.54 -11.24
CA CYS A 306 -8.96 2.73 -12.25
C CYS A 306 -9.11 1.28 -11.80
N LEU A 307 -8.04 0.67 -11.28
CA LEU A 307 -8.10 -0.69 -10.71
C LEU A 307 -9.11 -0.78 -9.57
N ALA A 308 -9.11 0.18 -8.65
CA ALA A 308 -10.05 0.21 -7.54
C ALA A 308 -11.51 0.37 -7.99
N GLY A 309 -11.77 1.25 -8.95
CA GLY A 309 -13.09 1.44 -9.54
C GLY A 309 -13.59 0.16 -10.23
N PHE A 310 -12.72 -0.49 -11.00
CA PHE A 310 -13.00 -1.77 -11.63
C PHE A 310 -13.34 -2.86 -10.60
N LEU A 311 -12.50 -3.04 -9.57
CA LEU A 311 -12.75 -4.00 -8.49
C LEU A 311 -14.05 -3.70 -7.74
N MET A 312 -14.37 -2.43 -7.50
CA MET A 312 -15.63 -2.03 -6.86
C MET A 312 -16.84 -2.45 -7.69
N VAL A 313 -16.84 -2.16 -9.00
CA VAL A 313 -17.92 -2.56 -9.90
C VAL A 313 -18.04 -4.08 -9.92
N LEU A 314 -16.93 -4.81 -10.07
CA LEU A 314 -16.94 -6.27 -10.05
C LEU A 314 -17.52 -6.85 -8.77
N ILE A 315 -17.06 -6.41 -7.59
CA ILE A 315 -17.55 -6.90 -6.30
C ILE A 315 -19.06 -6.65 -6.16
N VAL A 316 -19.57 -5.51 -6.62
CA VAL A 316 -21.01 -5.21 -6.58
C VAL A 316 -21.78 -6.13 -7.53
N VAL A 317 -21.26 -6.38 -8.73
CA VAL A 317 -21.91 -7.22 -9.74
C VAL A 317 -21.89 -8.70 -9.32
N GLN A 318 -20.76 -9.22 -8.83
CA GLN A 318 -20.61 -10.58 -8.30
C GLN A 318 -21.50 -10.84 -7.07
N ASN A 319 -21.79 -9.81 -6.27
CA ASN A 319 -22.77 -9.91 -5.17
C ASN A 319 -24.23 -9.99 -5.62
N LYS A 320 -24.52 -9.72 -6.90
CA LYS A 320 -25.87 -9.72 -7.48
C LYS A 320 -26.09 -10.83 -8.50
N LEU A 321 -25.05 -11.22 -9.22
CA LEU A 321 -25.08 -12.18 -10.31
C LEU A 321 -24.05 -13.29 -10.04
N SER A 322 -24.41 -14.52 -10.37
CA SER A 322 -23.49 -15.65 -10.37
C SER A 322 -22.62 -15.64 -11.63
N PHE A 323 -21.31 -15.79 -11.46
CA PHE A 323 -20.36 -15.78 -12.57
C PHE A 323 -19.97 -17.21 -12.95
N SER A 324 -19.71 -17.42 -14.23
CA SER A 324 -19.10 -18.62 -14.79
C SER A 324 -17.58 -18.60 -14.63
N MET A 325 -16.94 -19.77 -14.76
CA MET A 325 -15.47 -19.88 -14.71
C MET A 325 -14.75 -19.04 -15.76
N ILE A 326 -15.35 -18.83 -16.93
CA ILE A 326 -14.75 -18.00 -17.99
C ILE A 326 -14.77 -16.54 -17.57
N GLU A 327 -15.88 -16.05 -17.02
CA GLU A 327 -16.01 -14.69 -16.52
C GLU A 327 -15.00 -14.42 -15.40
N TYR A 328 -14.85 -15.34 -14.44
CA TYR A 328 -13.82 -15.22 -13.39
C TYR A 328 -12.40 -15.16 -13.94
N ARG A 329 -12.08 -15.96 -14.97
CA ARG A 329 -10.75 -15.92 -15.62
C ARG A 329 -10.50 -14.62 -16.36
N VAL A 330 -11.51 -14.09 -17.06
CA VAL A 330 -11.43 -12.81 -17.76
C VAL A 330 -11.21 -11.68 -16.74
N ASP A 331 -11.97 -11.65 -15.65
CA ASP A 331 -11.80 -10.66 -14.58
C ASP A 331 -10.40 -10.73 -13.97
N GLY A 332 -9.93 -11.94 -13.64
CA GLY A 332 -8.58 -12.16 -13.13
C GLY A 332 -7.48 -11.67 -14.08
N LEU A 333 -7.65 -11.89 -15.39
CA LEU A 333 -6.71 -11.41 -16.41
C LEU A 333 -6.71 -9.87 -16.50
N VAL A 334 -7.88 -9.23 -16.38
CA VAL A 334 -7.98 -7.76 -16.35
C VAL A 334 -7.30 -7.21 -15.10
N VAL A 335 -7.55 -7.78 -13.91
CA VAL A 335 -6.87 -7.39 -12.67
C VAL A 335 -5.35 -7.55 -12.80
N PHE A 336 -4.88 -8.70 -13.31
CA PHE A 336 -3.47 -8.95 -13.53
C PHE A 336 -2.85 -7.94 -14.50
N SER A 337 -3.55 -7.59 -15.58
CA SER A 337 -3.11 -6.58 -16.54
C SER A 337 -2.96 -5.21 -15.89
N PHE A 338 -3.92 -4.78 -15.05
CA PHE A 338 -3.82 -3.54 -14.28
C PHE A 338 -2.63 -3.53 -13.30
N LEU A 339 -2.29 -4.67 -12.69
CA LEU A 339 -1.12 -4.78 -11.82
C LEU A 339 0.21 -4.64 -12.57
N LEU A 340 0.24 -4.96 -13.87
CA LEU A 340 1.42 -4.81 -14.72
C LEU A 340 1.53 -3.42 -15.37
N LEU A 341 0.45 -2.65 -15.52
CA LEU A 341 0.50 -1.29 -16.10
C LEU A 341 1.51 -0.33 -15.42
N PRO A 342 1.69 -0.33 -14.09
CA PRO A 342 2.72 0.46 -13.43
C PRO A 342 4.14 0.21 -13.96
N LEU A 343 4.43 -0.99 -14.48
CA LEU A 343 5.72 -1.33 -15.09
C LEU A 343 6.01 -0.45 -16.32
N ALA A 344 5.00 -0.18 -17.16
CA ALA A 344 5.18 0.65 -18.35
C ALA A 344 5.53 2.11 -17.99
N VAL A 345 4.92 2.64 -16.93
CA VAL A 345 5.22 3.99 -16.43
C VAL A 345 6.65 4.06 -15.91
N VAL A 346 7.03 3.08 -15.09
CA VAL A 346 8.37 2.97 -14.52
C VAL A 346 9.44 2.78 -15.59
N PHE A 347 9.20 1.92 -16.57
CA PHE A 347 10.11 1.68 -17.68
C PHE A 347 10.35 2.96 -18.49
N ARG A 348 9.27 3.69 -18.81
CA ARG A 348 9.36 4.97 -19.53
C ARG A 348 10.19 6.00 -18.76
N GLU A 349 10.02 6.07 -17.44
CA GLU A 349 10.79 7.00 -16.60
C GLU A 349 12.27 6.61 -16.53
N GLU A 350 12.58 5.32 -16.38
CA GLU A 350 13.95 4.82 -16.34
C GLU A 350 14.67 5.07 -17.69
N VAL A 351 13.99 4.85 -18.82
CA VAL A 351 14.50 5.19 -20.16
C VAL A 351 14.78 6.69 -20.28
N ASN A 352 13.83 7.54 -19.85
CA ASN A 352 14.02 8.98 -19.89
C ASN A 352 15.21 9.42 -19.04
N HIS A 353 15.38 8.83 -17.86
CA HIS A 353 16.50 9.11 -16.98
C HIS A 353 17.84 8.76 -17.63
N LEU A 354 17.93 7.57 -18.23
CA LEU A 354 19.12 7.12 -18.96
C LEU A 354 19.44 8.00 -20.17
N LYS A 355 18.41 8.52 -20.85
CA LYS A 355 18.59 9.52 -21.93
C LYS A 355 19.13 10.85 -21.39
N THR A 356 18.60 11.33 -20.28
CA THR A 356 19.07 12.57 -19.63
C THR A 356 20.52 12.44 -19.14
N GLN A 357 20.95 11.23 -18.74
CA GLN A 357 22.33 10.94 -18.36
C GLN A 357 23.27 10.68 -19.56
N GLY A 358 22.82 10.89 -20.81
CA GLY A 358 23.65 10.75 -22.00
C GLY A 358 24.03 9.30 -22.38
N LEU A 359 23.53 8.30 -21.66
CA LEU A 359 23.87 6.87 -21.83
C LEU A 359 23.21 6.21 -23.05
N ILE A 360 22.21 6.86 -23.66
CA ILE A 360 21.43 6.29 -24.77
C ILE A 360 21.57 7.09 -26.08
N ASP A 361 22.02 8.35 -26.06
CA ASP A 361 22.14 9.21 -27.25
C ASP A 361 23.45 10.02 -27.29
N SER A 362 24.61 9.37 -27.12
CA SER A 362 25.90 9.94 -27.52
C SER A 362 26.51 9.07 -28.61
N ALA A 363 26.74 9.66 -29.79
CA ALA A 363 27.50 9.06 -30.88
C ALA A 363 28.86 8.53 -30.37
N PRO A 364 29.46 7.51 -31.01
CA PRO A 364 30.74 6.98 -30.55
C PRO A 364 31.84 7.99 -30.85
N GLU A 365 32.11 8.91 -29.93
CA GLU A 365 33.45 9.48 -29.84
C GLU A 365 34.34 8.43 -29.19
N LEU A 366 35.22 7.90 -30.04
CA LEU A 366 36.26 6.95 -29.73
C LEU A 366 37.26 7.59 -28.74
N LYS A 367 36.93 7.65 -27.44
CA LYS A 367 37.96 7.88 -26.41
C LYS A 367 38.75 6.58 -26.26
N VAL A 368 39.89 6.54 -26.95
CA VAL A 368 40.95 5.54 -26.75
C VAL A 368 41.40 5.65 -25.29
N VAL A 369 40.92 4.74 -24.44
CA VAL A 369 41.45 4.55 -23.09
C VAL A 369 42.70 3.70 -23.24
N THR A 370 43.87 4.34 -23.20
CA THR A 370 45.14 3.63 -23.03
C THR A 370 45.20 3.12 -21.60
N GLU A 371 45.22 1.80 -21.45
CA GLU A 371 45.40 1.09 -20.19
C GLU A 371 46.83 1.36 -19.68
N VAL A 372 46.97 2.11 -18.58
CA VAL A 372 48.25 2.27 -17.87
C VAL A 372 48.19 1.48 -16.57
N ILE A 373 49.05 0.48 -16.50
CA ILE A 373 49.32 -0.40 -15.37
C ILE A 373 49.79 0.44 -14.16
N PRO A 374 49.26 0.25 -12.94
CA PRO A 374 49.75 0.96 -11.77
C PRO A 374 51.05 0.33 -11.23
N PRO A 375 52.08 1.12 -10.83
CA PRO A 375 53.15 0.63 -9.98
C PRO A 375 52.75 0.64 -8.48
N PRO A 376 53.43 -0.15 -7.63
CA PRO A 376 53.04 -0.39 -6.25
C PRO A 376 53.57 0.70 -5.28
N ASN A 377 52.83 0.85 -4.18
CA ASN A 377 53.21 1.43 -2.89
C ASN A 377 53.74 2.87 -2.84
N VAL A 378 52.93 3.76 -2.27
CA VAL A 378 53.40 4.78 -1.33
C VAL A 378 52.42 4.81 -0.14
N GLU A 379 52.95 4.54 1.05
CA GLU A 379 52.29 4.77 2.33
C GLU A 379 51.76 6.21 2.41
N GLN A 380 50.50 6.36 2.78
CA GLN A 380 49.96 7.66 3.18
C GLN A 380 49.28 7.54 4.53
N GLU A 381 49.84 8.32 5.46
CA GLU A 381 49.51 8.41 6.87
C GLU A 381 48.04 8.73 7.10
N LEU A 382 47.46 7.96 8.01
CA LEU A 382 46.14 8.18 8.59
C LEU A 382 46.15 9.48 9.41
N PRO A 383 45.29 10.48 9.12
CA PRO A 383 45.02 11.51 10.10
C PRO A 383 44.23 10.87 11.23
N THR A 384 44.94 10.62 12.33
CA THR A 384 44.38 10.20 13.61
C THR A 384 43.55 11.36 14.17
N THR A 385 42.30 11.49 13.75
CA THR A 385 41.33 12.26 14.53
C THR A 385 40.89 11.37 15.68
N THR A 386 41.60 11.49 16.80
CA THR A 386 41.10 11.10 18.12
C THR A 386 39.81 11.86 18.40
N SER A 387 38.70 11.34 17.91
CA SER A 387 37.43 11.51 18.60
C SER A 387 37.46 10.51 19.75
N SER A 388 37.78 11.04 20.93
CA SER A 388 37.59 10.35 22.19
C SER A 388 36.16 9.82 22.23
N GLU A 389 35.99 8.52 22.00
CA GLU A 389 34.79 7.79 22.39
C GLU A 389 34.68 7.88 23.91
N GLU A 390 34.04 8.94 24.41
CA GLU A 390 33.47 8.92 25.75
C GLU A 390 32.31 7.93 25.75
N LYS A 391 32.64 6.67 26.01
CA LYS A 391 31.69 5.68 26.51
C LYS A 391 31.17 6.10 27.88
N PHE A 392 30.25 7.05 28.00
CA PHE A 392 29.44 7.14 29.22
C PHE A 392 28.02 7.72 29.01
N SER A 393 27.06 6.98 29.54
CA SER A 393 25.67 7.34 29.86
C SER A 393 24.60 7.19 28.77
N CYS A 394 24.32 5.94 28.40
CA CYS A 394 23.14 5.52 27.62
C CYS A 394 21.80 6.08 28.16
N PHE A 395 21.72 6.44 29.45
CA PHE A 395 20.50 6.90 30.10
C PHE A 395 20.34 8.42 30.23
N ARG A 396 21.43 9.21 30.31
CA ARG A 396 21.31 10.68 30.48
C ARG A 396 20.87 11.41 29.22
N ASN A 397 21.17 10.86 28.04
CA ASN A 397 20.81 11.45 26.74
C ASN A 397 19.43 11.03 26.21
N ILE A 398 18.68 10.18 26.93
CA ILE A 398 17.34 9.71 26.52
C ILE A 398 16.32 10.86 26.56
N LEU A 399 16.44 11.75 27.55
CA LEU A 399 15.50 12.86 27.78
C LEU A 399 15.86 14.15 27.03
N ASN A 400 16.96 14.15 26.26
CA ASN A 400 17.39 15.27 25.43
C ASN A 400 17.06 14.97 23.96
N PRO A 401 15.83 15.27 23.49
CA PRO A 401 15.45 15.00 22.11
C PRO A 401 16.21 15.92 21.14
N PRO A 402 16.66 15.40 19.97
CA PRO A 402 17.22 16.23 18.92
C PRO A 402 16.14 17.12 18.27
N LYS A 403 16.52 18.04 17.39
CA LYS A 403 15.54 18.90 16.73
C LYS A 403 14.62 18.05 15.86
N ARG A 404 13.35 18.46 15.73
CA ARG A 404 12.39 17.77 14.85
C ARG A 404 12.95 17.68 13.43
N GLY A 405 12.88 16.50 12.84
CA GLY A 405 13.44 16.20 11.51
C GLY A 405 14.90 15.75 11.51
N GLU A 406 15.60 15.84 12.65
CA GLU A 406 16.87 15.14 12.85
C GLU A 406 16.60 13.67 13.22
N ASP A 407 17.63 12.82 13.12
CA ASP A 407 17.50 11.40 13.42
C ASP A 407 17.46 11.15 14.92
N TYR A 408 16.31 10.69 15.42
CA TYR A 408 16.14 10.26 16.81
C TYR A 408 16.69 8.85 16.99
N THR A 409 17.31 8.58 18.14
CA THR A 409 17.49 7.18 18.57
C THR A 409 16.16 6.55 18.97
N ILE A 410 16.09 5.21 18.95
CA ILE A 410 14.86 4.46 19.28
C ILE A 410 14.33 4.84 20.67
N LEU A 411 15.22 4.90 21.68
CA LEU A 411 14.84 5.25 23.05
C LEU A 411 14.40 6.72 23.18
N GLN A 412 15.11 7.66 22.54
CA GLN A 412 14.71 9.06 22.55
C GLN A 412 13.33 9.26 21.92
N ALA A 413 13.05 8.59 20.80
CA ALA A 413 11.75 8.68 20.14
C ALA A 413 10.65 8.06 21.00
N LEU A 414 10.88 6.87 21.59
CA LEU A 414 9.93 6.18 22.46
C LEU A 414 9.46 7.05 23.63
N PHE A 415 10.38 7.75 24.29
CA PHE A 415 10.08 8.64 25.41
C PHE A 415 9.82 10.10 25.00
N SER A 416 9.81 10.40 23.71
CA SER A 416 9.49 11.75 23.24
C SER A 416 8.01 12.07 23.45
N ILE A 417 7.74 13.30 23.87
CA ILE A 417 6.37 13.80 24.04
C ILE A 417 5.59 13.70 22.72
N ASP A 418 6.23 13.97 21.59
CA ASP A 418 5.57 13.98 20.29
C ASP A 418 5.16 12.55 19.86
N MET A 419 5.95 11.51 20.18
CA MET A 419 5.59 10.11 19.91
C MET A 419 4.47 9.65 20.85
N LEU A 420 4.53 9.98 22.15
CA LEU A 420 3.49 9.62 23.10
C LEU A 420 2.13 10.22 22.71
N ILE A 421 2.11 11.49 22.30
CA ILE A 421 0.88 12.15 21.84
C ILE A 421 0.35 11.47 20.56
N LEU A 422 1.23 11.15 19.61
CA LEU A 422 0.84 10.43 18.38
C LEU A 422 0.29 9.04 18.71
N PHE A 423 0.95 8.31 19.62
CA PHE A 423 0.54 6.98 20.07
C PHE A 423 -0.86 7.02 20.72
N VAL A 424 -1.14 8.01 21.57
CA VAL A 424 -2.47 8.22 22.17
C VAL A 424 -3.52 8.52 21.10
N ALA A 425 -3.21 9.43 20.16
CA ALA A 425 -4.12 9.76 19.06
C ALA A 425 -4.43 8.55 18.18
N THR A 426 -3.43 7.73 17.84
CA THR A 426 -3.59 6.50 17.07
C THR A 426 -4.35 5.43 17.85
N THR A 427 -4.08 5.27 19.15
CA THR A 427 -4.78 4.29 20.02
C THR A 427 -6.28 4.53 20.00
N PHE A 428 -6.73 5.76 20.27
CA PHE A 428 -8.16 6.07 20.35
C PHE A 428 -8.82 6.34 18.99
N GLY A 429 -8.05 6.70 17.98
CA GLY A 429 -8.54 6.89 16.62
C GLY A 429 -8.70 5.58 15.84
N THR A 430 -7.60 4.82 15.75
CA THR A 430 -7.58 3.55 15.02
C THR A 430 -8.34 2.49 15.81
N GLY A 431 -8.21 2.46 17.14
CA GLY A 431 -8.95 1.51 17.98
C GLY A 431 -10.47 1.63 17.84
N GLY A 432 -11.01 2.85 17.79
CA GLY A 432 -12.46 3.07 17.64
C GLY A 432 -12.98 2.62 16.27
N THR A 433 -12.30 3.04 15.21
CA THR A 433 -12.66 2.63 13.84
C THR A 433 -12.47 1.13 13.61
N LEU A 434 -11.42 0.52 14.16
CA LEU A 434 -11.19 -0.93 14.09
C LEU A 434 -12.26 -1.72 14.86
N THR A 435 -12.66 -1.25 16.04
CA THR A 435 -13.79 -1.83 16.80
C THR A 435 -15.06 -1.88 15.95
N ALA A 436 -15.35 -0.81 15.20
CA ALA A 436 -16.51 -0.77 14.32
C ALA A 436 -16.40 -1.75 13.14
N ILE A 437 -15.21 -1.90 12.55
CA ILE A 437 -14.94 -2.82 11.45
C ILE A 437 -15.08 -4.27 11.91
N ASP A 438 -14.45 -4.63 13.03
CA ASP A 438 -14.44 -6.00 13.56
C ASP A 438 -15.84 -6.48 13.97
N ASN A 439 -16.69 -5.55 14.43
CA ASN A 439 -18.06 -5.86 14.88
C ASN A 439 -19.13 -5.54 13.83
N LEU A 440 -18.77 -5.14 12.61
CA LEU A 440 -19.71 -4.56 11.66
C LEU A 440 -20.88 -5.52 11.31
N GLY A 441 -20.58 -6.81 11.16
CA GLY A 441 -21.60 -7.84 10.94
C GLY A 441 -22.52 -8.02 12.15
N GLN A 442 -21.96 -8.01 13.36
CA GLN A 442 -22.73 -8.16 14.61
C GLN A 442 -23.60 -6.94 14.89
N ILE A 443 -23.10 -5.73 14.62
CA ILE A 443 -23.84 -4.47 14.68
C ILE A 443 -25.00 -4.51 13.68
N GLY A 444 -24.74 -4.93 12.44
CA GLY A 444 -25.78 -5.05 11.42
C GLY A 444 -26.89 -6.04 11.81
N ASN A 445 -26.52 -7.21 12.31
CA ASN A 445 -27.46 -8.22 12.80
C ASN A 445 -28.27 -7.71 13.99
N ALA A 446 -27.63 -7.05 14.96
CA ALA A 446 -28.32 -6.48 16.13
C ALA A 446 -29.34 -5.40 15.74
N LEU A 447 -29.05 -4.60 14.71
CA LEU A 447 -29.96 -3.58 14.17
C LEU A 447 -31.04 -4.16 13.23
N GLY A 448 -31.06 -5.47 13.00
CA GLY A 448 -32.07 -6.14 12.17
C GLY A 448 -31.82 -6.04 10.66
N TYR A 449 -30.60 -5.73 10.21
CA TYR A 449 -30.27 -5.77 8.80
C TYR A 449 -30.21 -7.21 8.27
N PRO A 450 -30.66 -7.46 7.02
CA PRO A 450 -30.45 -8.74 6.37
C PRO A 450 -28.96 -9.04 6.17
N SER A 451 -28.58 -10.32 6.16
CA SER A 451 -27.18 -10.75 5.94
C SER A 451 -26.58 -10.23 4.63
N LYS A 452 -27.42 -10.00 3.61
CA LYS A 452 -26.99 -9.40 2.33
C LYS A 452 -26.54 -7.94 2.50
N SER A 453 -27.20 -7.18 3.37
CA SER A 453 -26.81 -5.82 3.71
C SER A 453 -25.52 -5.79 4.52
N THR A 454 -25.33 -6.75 5.44
CA THR A 454 -24.09 -6.83 6.23
C THR A 454 -22.86 -7.11 5.36
N THR A 455 -22.98 -7.98 4.35
CA THR A 455 -21.91 -8.18 3.35
C THR A 455 -21.62 -6.89 2.58
N THR A 456 -22.66 -6.11 2.24
CA THR A 456 -22.50 -4.82 1.56
C THR A 456 -21.72 -3.82 2.41
N PHE A 457 -21.96 -3.77 3.73
CA PHE A 457 -21.22 -2.91 4.66
C PHE A 457 -19.72 -3.22 4.67
N VAL A 458 -19.37 -4.50 4.73
CA VAL A 458 -17.97 -4.96 4.70
C VAL A 458 -17.29 -4.56 3.38
N SER A 459 -17.98 -4.72 2.25
CA SER A 459 -17.46 -4.26 0.95
C SER A 459 -17.25 -2.75 0.90
N LEU A 460 -18.20 -1.96 1.43
CA LEU A 460 -18.06 -0.50 1.51
C LEU A 460 -16.85 -0.10 2.36
N VAL A 461 -16.68 -0.69 3.54
CA VAL A 461 -15.51 -0.42 4.40
C VAL A 461 -14.21 -0.65 3.63
N SER A 462 -14.08 -1.74 2.88
CA SER A 462 -12.88 -2.06 2.09
C SER A 462 -12.56 -1.01 1.02
N ILE A 463 -13.57 -0.60 0.23
CA ILE A 463 -13.41 0.41 -0.82
C ILE A 463 -12.98 1.75 -0.23
N TRP A 464 -13.68 2.18 0.83
CA TRP A 464 -13.41 3.47 1.45
C TRP A 464 -12.11 3.46 2.24
N ASN A 465 -11.68 2.31 2.76
CA ASN A 465 -10.34 2.14 3.35
C ASN A 465 -9.23 2.40 2.33
N TYR A 466 -9.33 1.82 1.13
CA TYR A 466 -8.42 2.17 0.04
C TYR A 466 -8.43 3.67 -0.29
N LEU A 467 -9.62 4.24 -0.53
CA LEU A 467 -9.76 5.65 -0.89
C LEU A 467 -9.22 6.56 0.21
N GLY A 468 -9.44 6.22 1.48
CA GLY A 468 -8.90 6.94 2.63
C GLY A 468 -7.37 7.00 2.62
N ARG A 469 -6.71 5.86 2.35
CA ARG A 469 -5.23 5.80 2.29
C ARG A 469 -4.67 6.68 1.19
N VAL A 470 -5.23 6.56 -0.01
CA VAL A 470 -4.79 7.33 -1.17
C VAL A 470 -5.09 8.81 -0.99
N ALA A 471 -6.33 9.17 -0.62
CA ALA A 471 -6.74 10.55 -0.41
C ALA A 471 -5.88 11.21 0.67
N ALA A 472 -5.69 10.57 1.83
CA ALA A 472 -4.89 11.14 2.90
C ALA A 472 -3.42 11.30 2.51
N GLY A 473 -2.82 10.32 1.81
CA GLY A 473 -1.43 10.43 1.36
C GLY A 473 -1.19 11.59 0.40
N TYR A 474 -2.00 11.71 -0.66
CA TYR A 474 -1.84 12.78 -1.66
C TYR A 474 -2.34 14.13 -1.16
N ALA A 475 -3.50 14.19 -0.50
CA ALA A 475 -4.00 15.45 0.04
C ALA A 475 -3.05 16.01 1.09
N SER A 476 -2.47 15.16 1.94
CA SER A 476 -1.52 15.65 2.95
C SER A 476 -0.21 16.15 2.36
N GLU A 477 0.26 15.57 1.26
CA GLU A 477 1.39 16.12 0.51
C GLU A 477 1.07 17.49 -0.09
N ILE A 478 -0.12 17.64 -0.68
CA ILE A 478 -0.58 18.92 -1.27
C ILE A 478 -0.72 19.98 -0.16
N PHE A 479 -1.41 19.67 0.93
CA PHE A 479 -1.62 20.59 2.05
C PHE A 479 -0.33 21.00 2.74
N LEU A 480 0.59 20.06 2.93
CA LEU A 480 1.91 20.35 3.48
C LEU A 480 2.72 21.25 2.54
N THR A 481 2.80 20.92 1.26
CA THR A 481 3.76 21.55 0.36
C THR A 481 3.28 22.92 -0.14
N LYS A 482 1.97 23.05 -0.42
CA LYS A 482 1.35 24.29 -0.93
C LYS A 482 0.90 25.23 0.18
N TYR A 483 0.34 24.70 1.26
CA TYR A 483 -0.29 25.50 2.32
C TYR A 483 0.44 25.42 3.68
N LYS A 484 1.53 24.65 3.78
CA LYS A 484 2.32 24.48 5.02
C LYS A 484 1.48 24.02 6.21
N VAL A 485 0.42 23.25 5.93
CA VAL A 485 -0.47 22.69 6.96
C VAL A 485 0.21 21.49 7.60
N PRO A 486 0.33 21.43 8.94
CA PRO A 486 0.89 20.27 9.65
C PRO A 486 0.06 19.01 9.40
N ARG A 487 0.68 17.87 9.06
CA ARG A 487 -0.05 16.60 8.91
C ARG A 487 -0.84 16.16 10.16
N PRO A 488 -0.40 16.42 11.42
CA PRO A 488 -1.23 16.13 12.59
C PRO A 488 -2.56 16.90 12.62
N TYR A 489 -2.65 18.05 11.95
CA TYR A 489 -3.93 18.75 11.78
C TYR A 489 -4.91 17.92 10.96
N MET A 490 -4.43 17.27 9.90
CA MET A 490 -5.26 16.40 9.08
C MET A 490 -5.69 15.15 9.84
N VAL A 491 -4.83 14.60 10.71
CA VAL A 491 -5.23 13.53 11.64
C VAL A 491 -6.40 14.01 12.51
N THR A 492 -6.34 15.22 13.05
CA THR A 492 -7.44 15.81 13.84
C THR A 492 -8.74 15.85 13.05
N LEU A 493 -8.72 16.31 11.79
CA LEU A 493 -9.90 16.32 10.93
C LEU A 493 -10.46 14.93 10.66
N VAL A 494 -9.59 13.95 10.36
CA VAL A 494 -9.99 12.56 10.14
C VAL A 494 -10.64 11.97 11.38
N LEU A 495 -10.10 12.25 12.58
CA LEU A 495 -10.68 11.76 13.83
C LEU A 495 -12.04 12.41 14.13
N LEU A 496 -12.21 13.71 13.85
CA LEU A 496 -13.51 14.38 13.97
C LEU A 496 -14.55 13.79 13.01
N ILE A 497 -14.17 13.49 11.77
CA ILE A 497 -15.04 12.82 10.81
C ILE A 497 -15.40 11.40 11.30
N SER A 498 -14.44 10.67 11.89
CA SER A 498 -14.73 9.33 12.43
C SER A 498 -15.73 9.35 13.59
N CYS A 499 -15.79 10.43 14.38
CA CYS A 499 -16.81 10.60 15.43
C CYS A 499 -18.22 10.61 14.84
N VAL A 500 -18.43 11.19 13.65
CA VAL A 500 -19.72 11.14 12.95
C VAL A 500 -20.10 9.70 12.65
N GLY A 501 -19.16 8.89 12.15
CA GLY A 501 -19.37 7.46 11.91
C GLY A 501 -19.75 6.70 13.19
N HIS A 502 -19.06 6.96 14.30
CA HIS A 502 -19.37 6.34 15.59
C HIS A 502 -20.76 6.74 16.11
N ILE A 503 -21.13 8.02 15.99
CA ILE A 503 -22.46 8.53 16.40
C ILE A 503 -23.57 7.89 15.55
N LEU A 504 -23.38 7.75 14.24
CA LEU A 504 -24.37 7.11 13.36
C LEU A 504 -24.66 5.67 13.76
N ILE A 505 -23.64 4.93 14.23
CA ILE A 505 -23.80 3.58 14.79
C ILE A 505 -24.53 3.63 16.13
N ALA A 506 -24.15 4.55 17.03
CA ALA A 506 -24.78 4.71 18.34
C ALA A 506 -26.28 5.05 18.26
N LEU A 507 -26.68 5.83 17.24
CA LEU A 507 -28.07 6.23 17.02
C LEU A 507 -28.92 5.10 16.41
N GLY A 508 -28.33 4.21 15.61
CA GLY A 508 -29.03 3.05 15.02
C GLY A 508 -30.25 3.40 14.16
N ILE A 509 -30.27 4.58 13.53
CA ILE A 509 -31.35 5.03 12.65
C ILE A 509 -31.36 4.17 11.37
N PRO A 510 -32.53 3.89 10.75
CA PRO A 510 -32.59 3.11 9.51
C PRO A 510 -31.63 3.65 8.45
N ASN A 511 -30.91 2.73 7.80
CA ASN A 511 -29.87 2.99 6.79
C ASN A 511 -28.62 3.77 7.26
N SER A 512 -28.51 4.18 8.53
CA SER A 512 -27.33 4.90 9.03
C SER A 512 -26.04 4.09 8.91
N LEU A 513 -26.14 2.75 8.99
CA LEU A 513 -24.99 1.85 8.94
C LEU A 513 -24.30 1.83 7.56
N TYR A 514 -25.01 2.13 6.46
CA TYR A 514 -24.40 2.33 5.14
C TYR A 514 -23.44 3.52 5.17
N LEU A 515 -23.91 4.67 5.66
CA LEU A 515 -23.11 5.89 5.75
C LEU A 515 -21.99 5.74 6.78
N ALA A 516 -22.25 5.09 7.91
CA ALA A 516 -21.23 4.79 8.90
C ALA A 516 -20.10 3.92 8.31
N SER A 517 -20.42 2.90 7.51
CA SER A 517 -19.43 2.04 6.86
C SER A 517 -18.51 2.81 5.93
N VAL A 518 -19.06 3.76 5.16
CA VAL A 518 -18.31 4.67 4.29
C VAL A 518 -17.34 5.53 5.10
N ILE A 519 -17.85 6.21 6.13
CA ILE A 519 -17.08 7.13 6.97
C ILE A 519 -15.97 6.41 7.73
N ILE A 520 -16.30 5.28 8.38
CA ILE A 520 -15.37 4.48 9.17
C ILE A 520 -14.27 3.89 8.27
N GLY A 521 -14.64 3.34 7.11
CA GLY A 521 -13.68 2.83 6.14
C GLY A 521 -12.68 3.91 5.71
N PHE A 522 -13.18 5.08 5.29
CA PHE A 522 -12.33 6.21 4.89
C PHE A 522 -11.40 6.66 6.02
N CYS A 523 -11.93 6.84 7.22
CA CYS A 523 -11.15 7.34 8.35
C CYS A 523 -10.07 6.34 8.79
N PHE A 524 -10.40 5.05 8.85
CA PHE A 524 -9.43 4.02 9.18
C PHE A 524 -8.30 3.98 8.14
N GLY A 525 -8.63 4.05 6.86
CA GLY A 525 -7.65 4.11 5.78
C GLY A 525 -6.75 5.34 5.87
N ALA A 526 -7.33 6.52 6.08
CA ALA A 526 -6.64 7.79 6.11
C ALA A 526 -5.60 7.93 7.24
N GLN A 527 -5.84 7.31 8.40
CA GLN A 527 -4.96 7.41 9.56
C GLN A 527 -3.57 6.81 9.32
N TRP A 528 -3.47 5.70 8.56
CA TRP A 528 -2.22 4.96 8.38
C TRP A 528 -1.13 5.75 7.63
N PRO A 529 -1.36 6.27 6.41
CA PRO A 529 -0.34 7.06 5.71
C PRO A 529 0.03 8.34 6.45
N LEU A 530 -0.93 8.97 7.13
CA LEU A 530 -0.66 10.16 7.95
C LEU A 530 0.29 9.84 9.10
N MET A 531 0.03 8.77 9.85
CA MET A 531 0.88 8.34 10.96
C MET A 531 2.29 8.01 10.48
N PHE A 532 2.44 7.24 9.41
CA PHE A 532 3.75 6.91 8.84
C PHE A 532 4.51 8.13 8.34
N ALA A 533 3.82 9.07 7.67
CA ALA A 533 4.44 10.30 7.21
C ALA A 533 4.93 11.15 8.38
N ILE A 534 4.07 11.36 9.40
CA ILE A 534 4.42 12.12 10.62
C ILE A 534 5.65 11.53 11.30
N ILE A 535 5.72 10.21 11.46
CA ILE A 535 6.87 9.56 12.11
C ILE A 535 8.16 9.78 11.32
N SER A 536 8.11 9.61 9.99
CA SER A 536 9.28 9.84 9.13
C SER A 536 9.75 11.30 9.15
N GLU A 537 8.84 12.25 9.33
CA GLU A 537 9.12 13.69 9.28
C GLU A 537 9.63 14.22 10.62
N ILE A 538 9.08 13.74 11.74
CA ILE A 538 9.46 14.23 13.07
C ILE A 538 10.74 13.56 13.57
N PHE A 539 10.88 12.24 13.36
CA PHE A 539 11.92 11.43 14.00
C PHE A 539 13.08 11.02 13.09
N GLY A 540 13.06 11.45 11.82
CA GLY A 540 14.09 11.14 10.84
C GLY A 540 13.90 9.79 10.17
N LEU A 541 14.90 9.40 9.35
CA LEU A 541 14.85 8.20 8.51
C LEU A 541 15.79 7.10 8.98
N LYS A 542 16.75 7.39 9.87
CA LYS A 542 17.74 6.41 10.36
C LYS A 542 17.05 5.17 10.93
N TYR A 543 16.29 5.33 12.02
CA TYR A 543 15.56 4.24 12.69
C TYR A 543 14.07 4.18 12.33
N TYR A 544 13.69 4.76 11.18
CA TYR A 544 12.28 4.88 10.77
C TYR A 544 11.54 3.54 10.78
N SER A 545 12.24 2.46 10.42
CA SER A 545 11.66 1.11 10.33
C SER A 545 11.16 0.60 11.69
N THR A 546 11.89 0.87 12.76
CA THR A 546 11.46 0.53 14.12
C THR A 546 10.39 1.51 14.63
N LEU A 547 10.58 2.81 14.39
CA LEU A 547 9.70 3.85 14.94
C LEU A 547 8.29 3.80 14.38
N TYR A 548 8.13 3.56 13.08
CA TYR A 548 6.78 3.48 12.51
C TYR A 548 6.03 2.24 13.00
N ASN A 549 6.74 1.12 13.19
CA ASN A 549 6.15 -0.11 13.72
C ASN A 549 5.79 0.03 15.21
N LEU A 550 6.57 0.79 15.98
CA LEU A 550 6.20 1.19 17.33
C LEU A 550 4.91 2.02 17.35
N GLY A 551 4.79 3.01 16.44
CA GLY A 551 3.55 3.77 16.28
C GLY A 551 2.36 2.90 15.85
N ALA A 552 2.58 1.91 14.99
CA ALA A 552 1.56 0.95 14.56
C ALA A 552 1.04 0.07 15.72
N ALA A 553 1.87 -0.23 16.72
CA ALA A 553 1.49 -1.01 17.89
C ALA A 553 0.41 -0.33 18.76
N ALA A 554 0.16 0.97 18.57
CA ALA A 554 -0.98 1.66 19.18
C ALA A 554 -2.34 1.08 18.75
N SER A 555 -2.44 0.56 17.53
CA SER A 555 -3.68 0.00 16.96
C SER A 555 -4.23 -1.18 17.78
N PRO A 556 -3.46 -2.27 18.04
CA PRO A 556 -3.95 -3.39 18.84
C PRO A 556 -4.21 -3.02 20.30
N VAL A 557 -3.47 -2.06 20.88
CA VAL A 557 -3.78 -1.52 22.21
C VAL A 557 -5.16 -0.87 22.22
N GLY A 558 -5.45 -0.03 21.22
CA GLY A 558 -6.74 0.61 21.05
C GLY A 558 -7.88 -0.37 20.83
N SER A 559 -7.68 -1.38 19.97
CA SER A 559 -8.67 -2.43 19.74
C SER A 559 -8.92 -3.25 21.01
N TYR A 560 -7.89 -3.65 21.76
CA TYR A 560 -8.12 -4.37 23.01
C TYR A 560 -8.97 -3.58 24.02
N ILE A 561 -8.66 -2.29 24.20
CA ILE A 561 -9.42 -1.42 25.11
C ILE A 561 -10.85 -1.21 24.62
N LEU A 562 -11.02 -0.79 23.37
CA LEU A 562 -12.33 -0.34 22.86
C LEU A 562 -13.20 -1.48 22.33
N ASN A 563 -12.61 -2.47 21.67
CA ASN A 563 -13.31 -3.63 21.14
C ASN A 563 -13.60 -4.65 22.25
N VAL A 564 -12.54 -5.19 22.89
CA VAL A 564 -12.70 -6.29 23.84
C VAL A 564 -13.27 -5.82 25.18
N LYS A 565 -12.66 -4.79 25.80
CA LYS A 565 -13.05 -4.36 27.15
C LYS A 565 -14.27 -3.47 27.21
N VAL A 566 -14.52 -2.66 26.18
CA VAL A 566 -15.69 -1.77 26.13
C VAL A 566 -16.84 -2.41 25.34
N ALA A 567 -16.68 -2.62 24.03
CA ALA A 567 -17.78 -3.07 23.18
C ALA A 567 -18.25 -4.48 23.53
N GLY A 568 -17.33 -5.44 23.65
CA GLY A 568 -17.66 -6.84 23.99
C GLY A 568 -18.36 -6.97 25.34
N VAL A 569 -17.81 -6.38 26.41
CA VAL A 569 -18.40 -6.45 27.76
C VAL A 569 -19.78 -5.80 27.82
N LEU A 570 -19.97 -4.65 27.16
CA LEU A 570 -21.27 -3.97 27.14
C LEU A 570 -22.30 -4.74 26.31
N TYR A 571 -21.89 -5.34 25.20
CA TYR A 571 -22.73 -6.21 24.39
C TYR A 571 -23.20 -7.42 25.21
N ASP A 572 -22.26 -8.14 25.83
CA ASP A 572 -22.57 -9.35 26.62
C ASP A 572 -23.48 -9.02 27.80
N LYS A 573 -23.26 -7.88 28.47
CA LYS A 573 -24.11 -7.41 29.56
C LYS A 573 -25.56 -7.20 29.11
N GLU A 574 -25.77 -6.54 27.97
CA GLU A 574 -27.12 -6.30 27.44
C GLU A 574 -27.73 -7.60 26.89
N ALA A 575 -26.94 -8.45 26.23
CA ALA A 575 -27.38 -9.75 25.74
C ALA A 575 -27.87 -10.66 26.86
N LEU A 576 -27.13 -10.75 27.97
CA LEU A 576 -27.51 -11.53 29.15
C LEU A 576 -28.78 -10.97 29.81
N LYS A 577 -28.93 -9.65 29.83
CA LYS A 577 -30.15 -9.00 30.33
C LYS A 577 -31.37 -9.35 29.46
N GLN A 578 -31.23 -9.33 28.13
CA GLN A 578 -32.29 -9.74 27.20
C GLN A 578 -32.62 -11.24 27.33
N LEU A 579 -31.60 -12.07 27.51
CA LEU A 579 -31.73 -13.52 27.68
C LEU A 579 -32.48 -13.86 28.98
N LYS A 580 -32.14 -13.19 30.08
CA LYS A 580 -32.86 -13.30 31.36
C LYS A 580 -34.30 -12.82 31.25
N ALA A 581 -34.56 -11.74 30.49
CA ALA A 581 -35.91 -11.24 30.25
C ALA A 581 -36.79 -12.25 29.46
N LYS A 582 -36.18 -13.14 28.68
CA LYS A 582 -36.86 -14.26 27.99
C LYS A 582 -37.00 -15.51 28.87
N GLY A 583 -36.56 -15.48 30.13
CA GLY A 583 -36.58 -16.64 31.04
C GLY A 583 -35.56 -17.73 30.68
N LEU A 584 -34.59 -17.43 29.82
CA LEU A 584 -33.55 -18.38 29.41
C LEU A 584 -32.27 -18.17 30.24
N THR A 585 -31.42 -19.19 30.32
CA THR A 585 -30.10 -19.15 30.96
C THR A 585 -28.98 -19.35 29.95
N ARG A 586 -27.79 -18.80 30.23
CA ARG A 586 -26.62 -18.95 29.36
C ARG A 586 -26.23 -20.43 29.29
N GLU A 587 -26.37 -21.03 28.12
CA GLU A 587 -25.85 -22.37 27.85
C GLU A 587 -24.45 -22.28 27.22
N ALA A 588 -23.50 -23.09 27.70
CA ALA A 588 -22.18 -23.17 27.10
C ALA A 588 -22.26 -23.70 25.65
N GLY A 589 -21.54 -23.08 24.73
CA GLY A 589 -21.49 -23.49 23.31
C GLY A 589 -22.59 -22.92 22.40
N LYS A 590 -23.64 -22.27 22.93
CA LYS A 590 -24.60 -21.49 22.11
C LYS A 590 -24.08 -20.07 21.86
N ASP A 591 -24.49 -19.43 20.77
CA ASP A 591 -24.14 -18.02 20.52
C ASP A 591 -24.95 -17.08 21.44
N LEU A 592 -24.28 -16.10 22.05
CA LEU A 592 -24.92 -15.05 22.84
C LEU A 592 -25.36 -13.93 21.90
N THR A 593 -26.67 -13.79 21.67
CA THR A 593 -27.22 -12.83 20.72
C THR A 593 -27.92 -11.67 21.44
N CYS A 594 -27.62 -10.45 20.99
CA CYS A 594 -28.27 -9.21 21.41
C CYS A 594 -28.99 -8.57 20.23
N VAL A 595 -30.20 -8.09 20.46
CA VAL A 595 -31.05 -7.43 19.45
C VAL A 595 -31.38 -6.00 19.89
N GLY A 596 -31.34 -5.07 18.95
CA GLY A 596 -31.66 -3.66 19.15
C GLY A 596 -30.42 -2.76 19.22
N VAL A 597 -30.65 -1.46 19.07
CA VAL A 597 -29.59 -0.43 19.13
C VAL A 597 -28.85 -0.40 20.48
N GLN A 598 -29.53 -0.82 21.55
CA GLN A 598 -29.02 -0.83 22.92
C GLN A 598 -27.74 -1.67 23.05
N CYS A 599 -27.58 -2.70 22.22
CA CYS A 599 -26.44 -3.62 22.23
C CYS A 599 -25.09 -2.91 22.02
N TYR A 600 -25.08 -1.84 21.22
CA TYR A 600 -23.85 -1.09 20.88
C TYR A 600 -23.92 0.40 21.22
N ARG A 601 -25.10 0.94 21.55
CA ARG A 601 -25.29 2.37 21.81
C ARG A 601 -24.29 2.95 22.81
N MET A 602 -24.19 2.36 24.00
CA MET A 602 -23.27 2.86 25.03
C MET A 602 -21.81 2.66 24.66
N ALA A 603 -21.47 1.53 24.01
CA ALA A 603 -20.11 1.29 23.53
C ALA A 603 -19.67 2.38 22.55
N PHE A 604 -20.51 2.72 21.57
CA PHE A 604 -20.17 3.73 20.57
C PHE A 604 -20.22 5.17 21.09
N ILE A 605 -20.98 5.45 22.14
CA ILE A 605 -20.88 6.73 22.87
C ILE A 605 -19.50 6.84 23.56
N ILE A 606 -19.05 5.79 24.26
CA ILE A 606 -17.73 5.75 24.90
C ILE A 606 -16.60 5.82 23.86
N ILE A 607 -16.73 5.09 22.75
CA ILE A 607 -15.77 5.13 21.64
C ILE A 607 -15.71 6.54 21.05
N THR A 608 -16.85 7.20 20.83
CA THR A 608 -16.89 8.60 20.35
C THR A 608 -16.14 9.53 21.32
N ALA A 609 -16.41 9.45 22.62
CA ALA A 609 -15.73 10.25 23.63
C ALA A 609 -14.22 9.97 23.65
N SER A 610 -13.82 8.70 23.54
CA SER A 610 -12.42 8.29 23.47
C SER A 610 -11.74 8.83 22.21
N THR A 611 -12.40 8.76 21.05
CA THR A 611 -11.90 9.34 19.80
C THR A 611 -11.74 10.86 19.90
N LEU A 612 -12.63 11.57 20.62
CA LEU A 612 -12.45 13.00 20.91
C LEU A 612 -11.20 13.29 21.76
N VAL A 613 -10.83 12.41 22.69
CA VAL A 613 -9.53 12.49 23.38
C VAL A 613 -8.38 12.34 22.38
N GLY A 614 -8.50 11.41 21.43
CA GLY A 614 -7.57 11.29 20.30
C GLY A 614 -7.50 12.55 19.43
N CYS A 615 -8.63 13.19 19.15
CA CYS A 615 -8.70 14.47 18.44
C CYS A 615 -7.92 15.55 19.18
N LEU A 616 -8.12 15.68 20.50
CA LEU A 616 -7.42 16.65 21.33
C LEU A 616 -5.91 16.39 21.32
N ALA A 617 -5.49 15.12 21.45
CA ALA A 617 -4.08 14.73 21.35
C ALA A 617 -3.49 15.12 19.98
N ALA A 618 -4.17 14.79 18.87
CA ALA A 618 -3.73 15.15 17.52
C ALA A 618 -3.65 16.68 17.32
N LEU A 619 -4.59 17.44 17.90
CA LEU A 619 -4.59 18.89 17.85
C LEU A 619 -3.41 19.48 18.63
N ILE A 620 -3.11 18.94 19.82
CA ILE A 620 -1.93 19.33 20.61
C ILE A 620 -0.65 19.05 19.80
N LEU A 621 -0.55 17.89 19.16
CA LEU A 621 0.60 17.56 18.30
C LEU A 621 0.72 18.53 17.13
N SER A 622 -0.40 18.90 16.51
CA SER A 622 -0.45 19.91 15.44
C SER A 622 0.09 21.27 15.90
N LEU A 623 -0.34 21.75 17.07
CA LEU A 623 0.12 23.01 17.63
C LEU A 623 1.63 22.97 17.96
N ARG A 624 2.10 21.87 18.55
CA ARG A 624 3.52 21.66 18.89
C ARG A 624 4.43 21.62 17.67
N THR A 625 3.97 21.00 16.58
CA THR A 625 4.73 20.81 15.35
C THR A 625 4.54 21.93 14.33
N ARG A 626 3.64 22.90 14.58
CA ARG A 626 3.31 24.00 13.66
C ARG A 626 4.53 24.79 13.19
N LYS A 627 5.46 25.13 14.08
CA LYS A 627 6.68 25.88 13.72
C LYS A 627 7.60 25.07 12.80
N PHE A 628 7.71 23.77 13.05
CA PHE A 628 8.49 22.85 12.22
C PHE A 628 7.90 22.74 10.80
N TYR A 629 6.59 22.50 10.69
CA TYR A 629 5.91 22.35 9.40
C TYR A 629 5.76 23.65 8.59
N LYS A 630 5.85 24.83 9.24
CA LYS A 630 5.97 26.11 8.53
C LYS A 630 7.31 26.24 7.79
N GLY A 631 8.34 25.56 8.27
CA GLY A 631 9.63 25.48 7.61
C GLY A 631 9.60 24.64 6.34
N ASP A 632 10.76 24.50 5.73
CA ASP A 632 10.93 23.62 4.59
C ASP A 632 11.51 22.27 5.04
N ILE A 633 10.62 21.34 5.36
CA ILE A 633 10.99 20.02 5.91
C ILE A 633 11.81 19.18 4.91
N TYR A 634 11.77 19.53 3.62
CA TYR A 634 12.51 18.84 2.57
C TYR A 634 13.78 19.58 2.16
N ARG A 635 14.12 20.70 2.83
CA ARG A 635 15.32 21.50 2.51
C ARG A 635 16.60 20.70 2.69
N LYS A 636 16.74 19.95 3.79
CA LYS A 636 17.95 19.13 4.06
C LYS A 636 18.29 18.22 2.87
N PHE A 637 17.29 17.53 2.33
CA PHE A 637 17.46 16.61 1.20
C PHE A 637 17.73 17.30 -0.15
N ARG A 638 17.40 18.60 -0.28
CA ARG A 638 17.77 19.39 -1.48
C ARG A 638 19.13 20.04 -1.35
N THR A 639 19.50 20.52 -0.16
CA THR A 639 20.82 21.14 0.04
C THR A 639 21.92 20.09 -0.04
N GLU A 640 21.69 18.87 0.47
CA GLU A 640 22.61 17.73 0.26
C GLU A 640 22.80 17.41 -1.24
N HIS A 641 21.76 17.58 -2.08
CA HIS A 641 21.82 17.41 -3.53
C HIS A 641 22.72 18.46 -4.19
N GLU A 642 22.49 19.75 -3.89
CA GLU A 642 23.30 20.85 -4.42
C GLU A 642 24.79 20.68 -4.07
N THR A 643 25.11 20.24 -2.84
CA THR A 643 26.51 19.96 -2.46
C THR A 643 27.11 18.76 -3.19
N THR A 644 26.35 17.67 -3.35
CA THR A 644 26.87 16.45 -4.01
C THR A 644 27.06 16.65 -5.51
N GLU A 645 26.15 17.37 -6.19
CA GLU A 645 26.32 17.74 -7.60
C GLU A 645 27.56 18.60 -7.81
N ASN A 646 27.75 19.62 -6.97
CA ASN A 646 28.94 20.46 -7.03
C ASN A 646 30.23 19.66 -6.79
N GLU A 647 30.24 18.70 -5.85
CA GLU A 647 31.41 17.84 -5.61
C GLU A 647 31.72 16.91 -6.79
N MET A 648 30.71 16.33 -7.44
CA MET A 648 30.89 15.49 -8.64
C MET A 648 31.40 16.33 -9.83
N GLU A 649 30.83 17.51 -10.05
CA GLU A 649 31.22 18.42 -11.14
C GLU A 649 32.66 18.93 -10.94
N ILE A 650 33.07 19.24 -9.71
CA ILE A 650 34.46 19.60 -9.37
C ILE A 650 35.42 18.43 -9.62
N THR A 651 34.98 17.19 -9.37
CA THR A 651 35.82 16.00 -9.54
C THR A 651 36.00 15.66 -11.03
N GLU A 652 34.95 15.79 -11.84
CA GLU A 652 35.03 15.64 -13.31
C GLU A 652 35.92 16.73 -13.92
N THR A 653 35.73 17.99 -13.50
CA THR A 653 36.55 19.12 -14.00
C THR A 653 38.03 18.95 -13.66
N LYS A 654 38.37 18.47 -12.44
CA LYS A 654 39.76 18.18 -12.05
C LYS A 654 40.36 17.03 -12.87
N THR A 655 39.57 16.03 -13.20
CA THR A 655 40.01 14.88 -13.99
C THR A 655 40.26 15.29 -15.45
N GLU A 656 39.44 16.15 -16.03
CA GLU A 656 39.66 16.72 -17.36
C GLU A 656 40.87 17.67 -17.42
N VAL A 657 41.04 18.55 -16.41
CA VAL A 657 42.21 19.46 -16.36
C VAL A 657 43.53 18.69 -16.20
N ASN A 658 43.54 17.59 -15.45
CA ASN A 658 44.72 16.74 -15.31
C ASN A 658 45.01 15.91 -16.57
N ALA A 659 43.99 15.57 -17.36
CA ALA A 659 44.15 14.86 -18.64
C ALA A 659 44.58 15.77 -19.80
N VAL A 660 44.41 17.10 -19.67
CA VAL A 660 44.87 18.09 -20.67
C VAL A 660 46.30 18.56 -20.39
N ASN A 661 46.78 18.43 -19.15
CA ASN A 661 48.10 18.89 -18.71
C ASN A 661 49.16 17.79 -18.54
N GLY A 662 48.82 16.52 -18.83
CA GLY A 662 49.74 15.37 -18.84
C GLY A 662 49.79 14.75 -20.23
#